data_AF-A0A3A8EYZ0-F1
#
_entry.id   AF-A0A3A8EYZ0-F1
#
_cell.length_a   1.000
_cell.length_b   1.000
_cell.length_c   1.000
_cell.angle_alpha   90.00
_cell.angle_beta   90.00
_cell.angle_gamma   90.00
#
_symmetry.space_group_name_H-M   'P 1'
#
loop_
_entity.id
_entity.type
_entity.pdbx_description
1 polymer ?
#
loop_
_entity_poly.entity_id
_entity_poly.type
_entity_poly.pdbx_seq_one_letter_code
_entity_poly.pdbx_strand_id
1 'polypeptide(L)'
;MKLSALSLTLFSVLPIVGHAEISTKITTKAQTQNISTSQLNVLYQQDFTQQKTIPQGWRIPGNNAGNVYVENGVLNLDGRANAMQTTSILLPQNLEKQQNYRIDLEFSLDQPVNQSRWGSVIYDVTEAQGVIPSRYYQFTLRADATKPNGTEFGRRKANGQWEVLETKAFSENIKPHQWYKASIVVSGQRVQHYLNQQLMQDVELEQLATKGGIGLSAAGVILKVKNIQVSEQLVALPNLQNKVTQVQEIQTNVALAPTIIQKIENSSSSFSSANQLYYQLDAQLNLFNQNGQNVGSLQQYLAQPQRNTIAVLEIKEPKTLEALKILANTQDISDITLLSKSDALLKTAHQIIPTVRTALDFSAEKLKDNRQSLAEIIRRSNQAYARIVVLPQTLANKDSIRFIQQHLMTVWLGTSATQPQQVAQILTAGANGIITTQSSLFSRILKQFPKNTLLRKPLIIGHRGVPSLEDENTLESAKHAVALGADIVENDIYLTKDQQLVVMHDLTVDRTTTATGKIEEMTLAQVQQLKSKNKGYKIPTLVEYFATFKNNPNFVLMIEMKSANPQLVPKMQDEIKKYQVENQVVTTSFNVDQVAHAQTLLSNIPRGLLVGTMPKNHNSLVNAKQINADVQTYNSSYNPAYRADLIELLEITKHRGISFWPWALNDETFKKLYLAGSYGITTNSAQLYSAYVVDVQVPETVKIQVNQPVQVTAQLTQQDRTQFKQVITDFMVLSGAPQHEFKNGQLIFSEKGTAYVLAGYKYQIDSQNFYQIFSAPMKIVVK
;
A
#
# COMPACT_ATOMS: atom_id res chain seq x y z
N MET A 1 -33.67 31.22 -55.61
CA MET A 1 -34.81 31.80 -56.38
C MET A 1 -36.07 31.35 -55.69
N LYS A 2 -36.81 32.26 -55.01
CA LYS A 2 -37.91 31.99 -54.03
C LYS A 2 -37.39 31.28 -52.74
N LEU A 3 -37.74 31.57 -51.47
CA LEU A 3 -38.92 32.11 -50.74
C LEU A 3 -40.13 31.15 -50.72
N SER A 4 -40.86 30.91 -49.61
CA SER A 4 -40.80 31.32 -48.17
C SER A 4 -41.83 30.47 -47.35
N ALA A 5 -42.12 30.58 -46.04
CA ALA A 5 -41.79 31.53 -44.95
C ALA A 5 -42.09 30.92 -43.54
N LEU A 6 -41.54 31.53 -42.46
CA LEU A 6 -41.99 31.47 -41.03
C LEU A 6 -41.91 30.09 -40.29
N SER A 7 -41.98 29.98 -38.96
CA SER A 7 -42.33 30.95 -37.89
C SER A 7 -41.32 30.98 -36.70
N LEU A 8 -41.70 31.53 -35.54
CA LEU A 8 -40.79 32.08 -34.51
C LEU A 8 -40.98 31.48 -33.09
N THR A 9 -39.89 31.45 -32.31
CA THR A 9 -39.78 31.47 -30.82
C THR A 9 -40.76 30.68 -29.92
N LEU A 10 -40.18 29.91 -28.97
CA LEU A 10 -40.25 30.30 -27.54
C LEU A 10 -39.11 29.68 -26.71
N PHE A 11 -38.73 30.33 -25.61
CA PHE A 11 -37.97 29.72 -24.51
C PHE A 11 -38.90 28.84 -23.66
N SER A 12 -38.39 27.73 -23.13
CA SER A 12 -39.00 27.05 -21.99
C SER A 12 -37.93 26.50 -21.04
N VAL A 13 -38.09 26.81 -19.75
CA VAL A 13 -37.27 26.27 -18.66
C VAL A 13 -37.86 24.92 -18.24
N LEU A 14 -37.05 23.87 -18.18
CA LEU A 14 -37.46 22.58 -17.63
C LEU A 14 -37.22 22.56 -16.11
N PRO A 15 -38.21 22.16 -15.28
CA PRO A 15 -38.16 22.27 -13.83
C PRO A 15 -37.42 21.12 -13.15
N ILE A 16 -36.89 21.39 -11.95
CA ILE A 16 -36.36 20.37 -11.04
C ILE A 16 -37.52 19.80 -10.20
N VAL A 17 -37.93 18.58 -10.53
CA VAL A 17 -38.81 17.70 -9.73
C VAL A 17 -38.34 16.26 -10.01
N GLY A 18 -38.25 15.32 -9.07
CA GLY A 18 -38.49 15.34 -7.63
C GLY A 18 -38.56 13.88 -7.18
N HIS A 19 -37.71 13.45 -6.25
CA HIS A 19 -37.52 12.01 -5.98
C HIS A 19 -38.66 11.44 -5.10
N ALA A 20 -39.70 10.91 -5.73
CA ALA A 20 -40.74 10.11 -5.07
C ALA A 20 -41.29 9.02 -6.01
N GLU A 21 -41.59 7.86 -5.42
CA GLU A 21 -42.53 6.82 -5.90
C GLU A 21 -42.49 6.36 -7.37
N ILE A 22 -41.74 5.27 -7.62
CA ILE A 22 -42.32 4.01 -8.11
C ILE A 22 -41.63 2.86 -7.36
N SER A 23 -42.40 2.05 -6.63
CA SER A 23 -41.89 0.84 -5.95
C SER A 23 -42.96 -0.24 -5.94
N THR A 24 -42.92 -1.16 -6.91
CA THR A 24 -43.86 -2.28 -7.00
C THR A 24 -43.21 -3.54 -7.59
N LYS A 25 -43.00 -4.52 -6.70
CA LYS A 25 -43.05 -5.97 -6.98
C LYS A 25 -42.07 -6.54 -8.01
N ILE A 26 -40.83 -6.79 -7.59
CA ILE A 26 -40.17 -8.07 -7.89
C ILE A 26 -39.98 -8.82 -6.57
N THR A 27 -40.77 -9.88 -6.37
CA THR A 27 -40.84 -10.61 -5.09
C THR A 27 -39.78 -11.71 -5.02
N THR A 28 -38.51 -11.34 -4.92
CA THR A 28 -37.48 -12.29 -4.49
C THR A 28 -37.74 -12.70 -3.05
N LYS A 29 -37.94 -14.00 -2.79
CA LYS A 29 -37.92 -14.57 -1.44
C LYS A 29 -36.52 -14.40 -0.86
N ALA A 30 -36.27 -13.27 -0.21
CA ALA A 30 -35.18 -13.18 0.75
C ALA A 30 -35.44 -14.26 1.82
N GLN A 31 -34.51 -15.20 1.98
CA GLN A 31 -34.36 -15.86 3.26
C GLN A 31 -33.81 -14.82 4.23
N THR A 32 -34.70 -14.00 4.76
CA THR A 32 -34.50 -13.44 6.09
C THR A 32 -34.30 -14.63 7.01
N GLN A 33 -33.04 -14.94 7.32
CA GLN A 33 -32.75 -15.54 8.61
C GLN A 33 -33.34 -14.57 9.62
N ASN A 34 -34.50 -14.94 10.17
CA ASN A 34 -34.96 -14.34 11.40
C ASN A 34 -33.90 -14.71 12.43
N ILE A 35 -32.94 -13.79 12.61
CA ILE A 35 -32.10 -13.77 13.80
C ILE A 35 -33.13 -13.60 14.92
N SER A 36 -33.46 -14.73 15.55
CA SER A 36 -34.29 -14.75 16.73
C SER A 36 -33.68 -13.75 17.69
N THR A 37 -34.45 -12.72 18.05
CA THR A 37 -34.09 -11.85 19.17
C THR A 37 -34.30 -12.66 20.44
N SER A 38 -33.41 -13.64 20.66
CA SER A 38 -33.14 -14.16 21.99
C SER A 38 -32.85 -12.94 22.86
N GLN A 39 -33.74 -12.70 23.83
CA GLN A 39 -33.61 -11.56 24.72
C GLN A 39 -32.24 -11.68 25.39
N LEU A 40 -31.32 -10.74 25.09
CA LEU A 40 -29.97 -10.79 25.62
C LEU A 40 -30.06 -10.69 27.15
N ASN A 41 -29.59 -11.74 27.84
CA ASN A 41 -29.73 -11.87 29.28
C ASN A 41 -29.21 -10.59 29.97
N VAL A 42 -30.09 -9.87 30.66
CA VAL A 42 -29.80 -8.54 31.20
C VAL A 42 -29.06 -8.69 32.52
N LEU A 43 -27.79 -8.31 32.53
CA LEU A 43 -26.92 -8.37 33.70
C LEU A 43 -27.12 -7.18 34.63
N TYR A 44 -27.42 -6.02 34.05
CA TYR A 44 -27.74 -4.79 34.75
C TYR A 44 -28.52 -3.85 33.84
N GLN A 45 -29.44 -3.08 34.40
CA GLN A 45 -30.15 -2.02 33.68
C GLN A 45 -30.45 -0.88 34.64
N GLN A 46 -30.29 0.35 34.16
CA GLN A 46 -30.73 1.55 34.87
C GLN A 46 -31.43 2.50 33.90
N ASP A 47 -32.70 2.75 34.16
CA ASP A 47 -33.42 3.90 33.62
C ASP A 47 -33.36 5.02 34.67
N PHE A 48 -32.96 6.23 34.26
CA PHE A 48 -32.84 7.38 35.15
C PHE A 48 -34.12 8.20 35.26
N THR A 49 -35.14 8.00 34.41
CA THR A 49 -36.35 8.84 34.35
C THR A 49 -37.16 8.86 35.65
N GLN A 50 -37.04 7.82 36.48
CA GLN A 50 -37.68 7.71 37.80
C GLN A 50 -36.71 7.95 38.97
N GLN A 51 -35.45 8.32 38.70
CA GLN A 51 -34.40 8.47 39.71
C GLN A 51 -34.20 9.94 40.11
N LYS A 52 -33.84 10.15 41.39
CA LYS A 52 -33.49 11.45 41.97
C LYS A 52 -32.07 11.50 42.56
N THR A 53 -31.39 10.36 42.60
CA THR A 53 -30.06 10.18 43.20
C THR A 53 -29.25 9.20 42.37
N ILE A 54 -27.94 9.19 42.57
CA ILE A 54 -27.05 8.15 42.02
C ILE A 54 -27.53 6.76 42.50
N PRO A 55 -27.63 5.73 41.64
CA PRO A 55 -28.12 4.42 42.04
C PRO A 55 -27.15 3.69 42.96
N GLN A 56 -27.68 2.83 43.83
CA GLN A 56 -26.88 2.04 44.76
C GLN A 56 -25.85 1.17 44.02
N GLY A 57 -24.61 1.17 44.52
CA GLY A 57 -23.50 0.39 43.96
C GLY A 57 -22.73 1.09 42.82
N TRP A 58 -23.20 2.20 42.27
CA TRP A 58 -22.38 3.05 41.40
C TRP A 58 -21.30 3.77 42.22
N ARG A 59 -20.12 4.00 41.63
CA ARG A 59 -18.92 4.49 42.32
C ARG A 59 -18.35 5.72 41.62
N ILE A 60 -18.29 6.84 42.34
CA ILE A 60 -17.69 8.09 41.88
C ILE A 60 -16.24 8.13 42.38
N PRO A 61 -15.22 8.23 41.50
CA PRO A 61 -13.82 8.36 41.94
C PRO A 61 -13.59 9.64 42.74
N GLY A 62 -12.83 9.55 43.84
CA GLY A 62 -12.70 10.60 44.85
C GLY A 62 -11.94 11.87 44.41
N ASN A 63 -11.38 11.87 43.20
CA ASN A 63 -10.65 13.00 42.62
C ASN A 63 -11.11 13.36 41.19
N ASN A 64 -12.39 13.17 40.88
CA ASN A 64 -13.01 13.74 39.68
C ASN A 64 -12.79 15.27 39.61
N ALA A 65 -12.56 15.78 38.40
CA ALA A 65 -12.37 17.22 38.18
C ALA A 65 -13.67 18.04 38.21
N GLY A 66 -14.83 17.37 38.04
CA GLY A 66 -16.17 17.95 38.01
C GLY A 66 -17.20 17.03 38.67
N ASN A 67 -18.48 17.37 38.52
CA ASN A 67 -19.56 16.80 39.31
C ASN A 67 -20.30 15.66 38.59
N VAL A 68 -20.83 14.70 39.35
CA VAL A 68 -21.73 13.66 38.85
C VAL A 68 -23.00 13.63 39.69
N TYR A 69 -24.17 13.81 39.06
CA TYR A 69 -25.44 13.99 39.76
C TYR A 69 -26.63 13.51 38.90
N VAL A 70 -27.78 13.26 39.54
CA VAL A 70 -29.04 12.95 38.84
C VAL A 70 -29.99 14.13 39.00
N GLU A 71 -30.52 14.62 37.88
CA GLU A 71 -31.42 15.77 37.82
C GLU A 71 -32.47 15.53 36.73
N ASN A 72 -33.74 15.85 37.00
CA ASN A 72 -34.85 15.79 36.04
C ASN A 72 -34.95 14.46 35.26
N GLY A 73 -34.65 13.33 35.93
CA GLY A 73 -34.70 12.00 35.34
C GLY A 73 -33.50 11.63 34.46
N VAL A 74 -32.36 12.33 34.60
CA VAL A 74 -31.15 12.17 33.79
C VAL A 74 -29.90 12.15 34.68
N LEU A 75 -28.98 11.21 34.43
CA LEU A 75 -27.63 11.24 34.98
C LEU A 75 -26.79 12.26 34.20
N ASN A 76 -26.13 13.18 34.91
CA ASN A 76 -25.25 14.19 34.37
C ASN A 76 -23.82 13.94 34.88
N LEU A 77 -22.86 13.78 33.97
CA LEU A 77 -21.43 13.90 34.25
C LEU A 77 -20.98 15.27 33.72
N ASP A 78 -20.85 16.27 34.60
CA ASP A 78 -20.40 17.60 34.22
C ASP A 78 -18.87 17.67 34.23
N GLY A 79 -18.27 17.32 33.09
CA GLY A 79 -16.84 17.42 32.85
C GLY A 79 -16.36 18.84 32.49
N ARG A 80 -17.21 19.87 32.46
CA ARG A 80 -16.81 21.22 31.98
C ARG A 80 -15.75 21.89 32.84
N ALA A 81 -15.67 21.52 34.11
CA ALA A 81 -14.68 22.05 35.07
C ALA A 81 -13.22 21.84 34.63
N ASN A 82 -12.92 20.83 33.79
CA ASN A 82 -11.61 20.67 33.17
C ASN A 82 -11.72 20.06 31.76
N ALA A 83 -11.12 20.73 30.77
CA ALA A 83 -11.14 20.27 29.39
C ALA A 83 -10.28 19.02 29.12
N MET A 84 -9.37 18.66 30.03
CA MET A 84 -8.35 17.61 29.86
C MET A 84 -8.38 16.53 30.96
N GLN A 85 -8.83 16.86 32.18
CA GLN A 85 -9.04 15.89 33.26
C GLN A 85 -10.46 15.33 33.19
N THR A 86 -10.57 14.01 33.31
CA THR A 86 -11.83 13.27 33.23
C THR A 86 -12.68 13.39 34.49
N THR A 87 -13.97 13.61 34.31
CA THR A 87 -15.01 13.33 35.32
C THR A 87 -15.67 12.00 34.97
N SER A 88 -15.62 11.03 35.87
CA SER A 88 -16.05 9.65 35.61
C SER A 88 -17.02 9.10 36.66
N ILE A 89 -17.78 8.06 36.31
CA ILE A 89 -18.49 7.23 37.27
C ILE A 89 -18.45 5.77 36.82
N LEU A 90 -18.31 4.84 37.76
CA LEU A 90 -18.26 3.40 37.50
C LEU A 90 -19.57 2.73 37.92
N LEU A 91 -19.93 1.68 37.18
CA LEU A 91 -21.09 0.84 37.46
C LEU A 91 -20.82 -0.14 38.64
N PRO A 92 -21.87 -0.84 39.13
CA PRO A 92 -21.75 -1.84 40.18
C PRO A 92 -20.68 -2.91 39.94
N GLN A 93 -19.89 -3.17 40.99
CA GLN A 93 -18.69 -4.01 40.93
C GLN A 93 -18.96 -5.46 40.48
N ASN A 94 -20.17 -5.97 40.66
CA ASN A 94 -20.58 -7.32 40.25
C ASN A 94 -20.56 -7.55 38.72
N LEU A 95 -20.34 -6.52 37.91
CA LEU A 95 -20.12 -6.62 36.47
C LEU A 95 -18.65 -6.93 36.10
N GLU A 96 -17.68 -6.68 36.98
CA GLU A 96 -16.24 -6.90 36.72
C GLU A 96 -15.88 -8.37 36.45
N LYS A 97 -16.77 -9.31 36.81
CA LYS A 97 -16.61 -10.74 36.50
C LYS A 97 -16.79 -11.08 35.02
N GLN A 98 -17.32 -10.17 34.21
CA GLN A 98 -17.81 -10.46 32.85
C GLN A 98 -16.72 -10.24 31.78
N GLN A 99 -16.58 -11.22 30.88
CA GLN A 99 -15.63 -11.17 29.76
C GLN A 99 -16.31 -10.89 28.41
N ASN A 100 -17.60 -11.26 28.27
CA ASN A 100 -18.37 -11.11 27.04
C ASN A 100 -19.68 -10.38 27.38
N TYR A 101 -19.78 -9.11 27.02
CA TYR A 101 -20.91 -8.26 27.38
C TYR A 101 -21.20 -7.21 26.31
N ARG A 102 -22.46 -6.82 26.25
CA ARG A 102 -22.95 -5.68 25.46
C ARG A 102 -23.38 -4.57 26.40
N ILE A 103 -22.96 -3.35 26.12
CA ILE A 103 -23.43 -2.12 26.76
C ILE A 103 -24.31 -1.39 25.74
N ASP A 104 -25.49 -0.94 26.14
CA ASP A 104 -26.34 -0.01 25.39
C ASP A 104 -26.60 1.24 26.23
N LEU A 105 -26.57 2.42 25.60
CA LEU A 105 -26.63 3.72 26.27
C LEU A 105 -27.48 4.72 25.47
N GLU A 106 -28.46 5.37 26.09
CA GLU A 106 -29.16 6.54 25.53
C GLU A 106 -28.62 7.83 26.17
N PHE A 107 -27.97 8.68 25.35
CA PHE A 107 -27.15 9.80 25.83
C PHE A 107 -27.32 11.10 25.02
N SER A 108 -26.84 12.21 25.57
CA SER A 108 -26.66 13.49 24.87
C SER A 108 -25.37 14.18 25.34
N LEU A 109 -24.82 15.10 24.54
CA LEU A 109 -23.66 15.92 24.88
C LEU A 109 -24.06 17.39 24.92
N ASP A 110 -24.17 17.93 26.13
CA ASP A 110 -24.65 19.29 26.38
C ASP A 110 -23.50 20.22 26.76
N GLN A 111 -23.56 21.46 26.27
CA GLN A 111 -22.67 22.57 26.64
C GLN A 111 -21.15 22.25 26.58
N PRO A 112 -20.62 21.78 25.43
CA PRO A 112 -19.19 21.54 25.26
C PRO A 112 -18.39 22.85 25.27
N VAL A 113 -17.32 22.91 26.09
CA VAL A 113 -16.42 24.07 26.22
C VAL A 113 -15.72 24.41 24.89
N ASN A 114 -15.54 23.41 24.02
CA ASN A 114 -15.28 23.57 22.58
C ASN A 114 -15.76 22.30 21.87
N GLN A 115 -16.04 22.39 20.56
CA GLN A 115 -16.66 21.30 19.81
C GLN A 115 -15.85 19.99 19.79
N SER A 116 -14.54 20.05 20.04
CA SER A 116 -13.70 18.83 20.14
C SER A 116 -13.79 18.12 21.50
N ARG A 117 -14.59 18.61 22.45
CA ARG A 117 -14.81 17.97 23.77
C ARG A 117 -15.76 16.79 23.66
N TRP A 118 -15.68 15.88 24.64
CA TRP A 118 -16.21 14.53 24.48
C TRP A 118 -16.78 13.90 25.75
N GLY A 119 -17.78 13.05 25.55
CA GLY A 119 -18.20 12.01 26.50
C GLY A 119 -17.74 10.64 26.02
N SER A 120 -17.82 9.63 26.87
CA SER A 120 -17.43 8.26 26.53
C SER A 120 -18.08 7.22 27.43
N VAL A 121 -18.16 5.99 26.91
CA VAL A 121 -18.25 4.77 27.73
C VAL A 121 -16.83 4.24 27.93
N ILE A 122 -16.50 3.87 29.17
CA ILE A 122 -15.20 3.27 29.53
C ILE A 122 -15.39 1.84 30.03
N TYR A 123 -14.46 0.95 29.70
CA TYR A 123 -14.56 -0.48 29.99
C TYR A 123 -13.16 -1.13 30.08
N ASP A 124 -13.08 -2.36 30.62
CA ASP A 124 -11.83 -2.95 31.15
C ASP A 124 -11.14 -2.01 32.17
N VAL A 125 -11.96 -1.33 32.99
CA VAL A 125 -11.47 -0.38 33.98
C VAL A 125 -10.67 -1.09 35.07
N THR A 126 -9.42 -0.68 35.22
CA THR A 126 -8.62 -0.94 36.43
C THR A 126 -8.63 0.29 37.31
N GLU A 127 -9.07 0.15 38.56
CA GLU A 127 -8.97 1.21 39.57
C GLU A 127 -7.61 1.17 40.29
N ALA A 128 -7.14 2.36 40.68
CA ALA A 128 -6.11 2.49 41.70
C ALA A 128 -6.75 3.18 42.91
N GLN A 129 -6.89 2.47 44.04
CA GLN A 129 -7.18 3.01 45.38
C GLN A 129 -8.16 4.22 45.44
N GLY A 130 -9.30 4.13 44.74
CA GLY A 130 -10.36 5.15 44.78
C GLY A 130 -10.15 6.42 43.94
N VAL A 131 -9.07 6.53 43.15
CA VAL A 131 -8.86 7.65 42.20
C VAL A 131 -9.40 7.33 40.79
N ILE A 132 -9.40 8.34 39.90
CA ILE A 132 -9.70 8.21 38.47
C ILE A 132 -9.05 6.93 37.90
N PRO A 133 -9.80 6.07 37.18
CA PRO A 133 -9.31 4.85 36.55
C PRO A 133 -7.93 4.96 35.88
N SER A 134 -7.04 4.03 36.21
CA SER A 134 -5.62 4.06 35.83
C SER A 134 -5.35 3.43 34.47
N ARG A 135 -6.09 2.37 34.13
CA ARG A 135 -6.13 1.73 32.81
C ARG A 135 -7.59 1.53 32.40
N TYR A 136 -7.92 1.78 31.14
CA TYR A 136 -9.20 1.41 30.51
C TYR A 136 -9.14 1.56 28.98
N TYR A 137 -10.06 0.92 28.29
CA TYR A 137 -10.47 1.28 26.93
C TYR A 137 -11.67 2.23 26.98
N GLN A 138 -11.86 3.03 25.92
CA GLN A 138 -12.99 3.94 25.80
C GLN A 138 -13.57 4.01 24.38
N PHE A 139 -14.89 4.20 24.31
CA PHE A 139 -15.58 4.68 23.11
C PHE A 139 -15.78 6.19 23.24
N THR A 140 -14.92 6.96 22.56
CA THR A 140 -14.93 8.43 22.60
C THR A 140 -15.95 8.99 21.64
N LEU A 141 -16.75 9.95 22.09
CA LEU A 141 -17.82 10.61 21.34
C LEU A 141 -17.63 12.12 21.45
N ARG A 142 -17.14 12.77 20.38
CA ARG A 142 -16.94 14.24 20.33
C ARG A 142 -18.22 14.96 19.90
N ALA A 143 -18.37 16.24 20.26
CA ALA A 143 -19.48 17.03 19.73
C ALA A 143 -19.33 17.27 18.21
N ASP A 144 -18.11 17.52 17.71
CA ASP A 144 -17.77 17.58 16.28
C ASP A 144 -17.64 16.20 15.61
N ALA A 145 -18.60 15.30 15.85
CA ALA A 145 -18.55 13.91 15.42
C ALA A 145 -18.40 13.68 13.90
N THR A 146 -18.64 14.68 13.04
CA THR A 146 -18.31 14.61 11.58
C THR A 146 -16.82 14.69 11.25
N LYS A 147 -15.95 15.05 12.19
CA LYS A 147 -14.49 15.05 11.96
C LYS A 147 -13.97 13.61 11.80
N PRO A 148 -12.82 13.39 11.12
CA PRO A 148 -12.24 12.05 10.98
C PRO A 148 -12.06 11.30 12.31
N ASN A 149 -11.80 12.03 13.40
CA ASN A 149 -11.69 11.53 14.76
C ASN A 149 -12.87 11.91 15.67
N GLY A 150 -14.04 12.14 15.07
CA GLY A 150 -15.27 12.48 15.77
C GLY A 150 -15.80 11.38 16.70
N THR A 151 -15.50 10.12 16.35
CA THR A 151 -15.55 8.97 17.27
C THR A 151 -14.20 8.24 17.29
N GLU A 152 -13.83 7.68 18.45
CA GLU A 152 -12.49 7.10 18.64
C GLU A 152 -12.55 5.86 19.56
N PHE A 153 -11.94 4.74 19.16
CA PHE A 153 -11.52 3.70 20.10
C PHE A 153 -10.18 4.10 20.70
N GLY A 154 -10.20 4.44 21.98
CA GLY A 154 -9.04 4.90 22.73
C GLY A 154 -8.66 3.96 23.87
N ARG A 155 -7.40 4.03 24.30
CA ARG A 155 -6.87 3.38 25.49
C ARG A 155 -6.16 4.40 26.38
N ARG A 156 -6.44 4.33 27.68
CA ARG A 156 -5.58 4.91 28.72
C ARG A 156 -4.68 3.82 29.28
N LYS A 157 -3.36 4.01 29.18
CA LYS A 157 -2.36 3.09 29.71
C LYS A 157 -2.10 3.36 31.18
N ALA A 158 -1.66 2.33 31.92
CA ALA A 158 -1.41 2.41 33.36
C ALA A 158 -0.34 3.45 33.78
N ASN A 159 0.51 3.90 32.84
CA ASN A 159 1.45 5.01 33.03
C ASN A 159 0.81 6.41 32.79
N GLY A 160 -0.51 6.49 32.64
CA GLY A 160 -1.26 7.72 32.38
C GLY A 160 -1.27 8.18 30.91
N GLN A 161 -0.54 7.52 30.01
CA GLN A 161 -0.52 7.91 28.60
C GLN A 161 -1.82 7.55 27.87
N TRP A 162 -2.25 8.45 26.99
CA TRP A 162 -3.34 8.23 26.05
C TRP A 162 -2.84 7.65 24.74
N GLU A 163 -3.66 6.79 24.14
CA GLU A 163 -3.44 6.19 22.83
C GLU A 163 -4.77 6.09 22.10
N VAL A 164 -4.82 6.52 20.85
CA VAL A 164 -6.00 6.38 19.98
C VAL A 164 -5.65 5.33 18.93
N LEU A 165 -6.49 4.29 18.82
CA LEU A 165 -6.19 3.07 18.09
C LEU A 165 -7.01 2.92 16.80
N GLU A 166 -8.28 3.34 16.81
CA GLU A 166 -9.10 3.53 15.60
C GLU A 166 -9.92 4.82 15.72
N THR A 167 -10.14 5.51 14.60
CA THR A 167 -10.94 6.74 14.52
C THR A 167 -11.95 6.66 13.38
N LYS A 168 -13.13 7.26 13.54
CA LYS A 168 -14.12 7.37 12.46
C LYS A 168 -15.04 8.58 12.61
N ALA A 169 -15.35 9.20 11.47
CA ALA A 169 -16.40 10.20 11.38
C ALA A 169 -17.80 9.55 11.46
N PHE A 170 -18.68 10.18 12.22
CA PHE A 170 -20.12 9.91 12.22
C PHE A 170 -20.82 10.75 11.13
N SER A 171 -22.08 10.41 10.83
CA SER A 171 -22.88 11.03 9.77
C SER A 171 -23.39 12.44 10.11
N GLU A 172 -23.40 12.84 11.39
CA GLU A 172 -23.67 14.22 11.82
C GLU A 172 -22.85 14.59 13.08
N ASN A 173 -22.86 15.87 13.47
CA ASN A 173 -22.35 16.28 14.78
C ASN A 173 -23.36 15.93 15.88
N ILE A 174 -22.88 15.63 17.08
CA ILE A 174 -23.74 15.33 18.22
C ILE A 174 -24.35 16.65 18.72
N LYS A 175 -25.66 16.82 18.51
CA LYS A 175 -26.38 18.05 18.85
C LYS A 175 -26.79 18.04 20.33
N PRO A 176 -26.60 19.15 21.08
CA PRO A 176 -27.13 19.29 22.42
C PRO A 176 -28.63 19.03 22.48
N HIS A 177 -29.09 18.43 23.57
CA HIS A 177 -30.49 18.05 23.83
C HIS A 177 -31.10 17.01 22.87
N GLN A 178 -30.41 16.58 21.81
CA GLN A 178 -30.80 15.44 20.98
C GLN A 178 -30.29 14.14 21.63
N TRP A 179 -31.16 13.13 21.73
CA TRP A 179 -30.79 11.81 22.27
C TRP A 179 -30.22 10.90 21.18
N TYR A 180 -29.06 10.32 21.47
CA TYR A 180 -28.33 9.37 20.63
C TYR A 180 -28.23 8.02 21.34
N LYS A 181 -28.01 6.95 20.58
CA LYS A 181 -27.80 5.60 21.11
C LYS A 181 -26.40 5.11 20.80
N ALA A 182 -25.60 4.85 21.84
CA ALA A 182 -24.31 4.18 21.72
C ALA A 182 -24.44 2.71 22.13
N SER A 183 -23.78 1.81 21.40
CA SER A 183 -23.65 0.40 21.79
C SER A 183 -22.19 -0.04 21.72
N ILE A 184 -21.73 -0.76 22.73
CA ILE A 184 -20.39 -1.37 22.81
C ILE A 184 -20.60 -2.86 22.96
N VAL A 185 -20.02 -3.68 22.07
CA VAL A 185 -20.13 -5.13 22.11
C VAL A 185 -18.75 -5.74 22.31
N VAL A 186 -18.50 -6.31 23.48
CA VAL A 186 -17.24 -6.96 23.86
C VAL A 186 -17.40 -8.48 23.80
N SER A 187 -16.51 -9.17 23.08
CA SER A 187 -16.54 -10.63 22.93
C SER A 187 -15.12 -11.18 22.72
N GLY A 188 -14.58 -11.91 23.69
CA GLY A 188 -13.21 -12.42 23.65
C GLY A 188 -12.16 -11.31 23.55
N GLN A 189 -11.40 -11.28 22.46
CA GLN A 189 -10.44 -10.21 22.14
C GLN A 189 -11.02 -9.16 21.19
N ARG A 190 -12.35 -9.01 21.10
CA ARG A 190 -12.99 -8.11 20.13
C ARG A 190 -13.90 -7.09 20.78
N VAL A 191 -13.90 -5.89 20.21
CA VAL A 191 -14.88 -4.85 20.53
C VAL A 191 -15.44 -4.25 19.24
N GLN A 192 -16.78 -4.12 19.19
CA GLN A 192 -17.46 -3.29 18.20
C GLN A 192 -18.12 -2.10 18.88
N HIS A 193 -17.97 -0.92 18.28
CA HIS A 193 -18.66 0.30 18.68
C HIS A 193 -19.73 0.69 17.67
N TYR A 194 -20.88 1.15 18.14
CA TYR A 194 -21.97 1.64 17.31
C TYR A 194 -22.50 2.99 17.82
N LEU A 195 -22.84 3.89 16.91
CA LEU A 195 -23.55 5.14 17.19
C LEU A 195 -24.77 5.22 16.27
N ASN A 196 -25.97 5.30 16.87
CA ASN A 196 -27.26 5.17 16.19
C ASN A 196 -27.32 3.96 15.22
N GLN A 197 -26.86 2.79 15.70
CA GLN A 197 -26.73 1.53 14.94
C GLN A 197 -25.69 1.53 13.80
N GLN A 198 -25.06 2.66 13.47
CA GLN A 198 -23.96 2.73 12.50
C GLN A 198 -22.66 2.25 13.17
N LEU A 199 -21.98 1.26 12.58
CA LEU A 199 -20.71 0.71 13.09
C LEU A 199 -19.59 1.77 13.03
N MET A 200 -19.06 2.14 14.19
CA MET A 200 -18.01 3.15 14.37
C MET A 200 -16.60 2.54 14.38
N GLN A 201 -16.36 1.50 15.17
CA GLN A 201 -15.07 0.80 15.27
C GLN A 201 -15.31 -0.71 15.36
N ASP A 202 -14.36 -1.52 14.87
CA ASP A 202 -14.36 -2.99 15.00
C ASP A 202 -12.92 -3.51 15.17
N VAL A 203 -12.53 -3.70 16.43
CA VAL A 203 -11.13 -3.77 16.84
C VAL A 203 -10.79 -5.07 17.55
N GLU A 204 -9.58 -5.56 17.28
CA GLU A 204 -8.93 -6.62 18.05
C GLU A 204 -8.13 -6.00 19.20
N LEU A 205 -8.30 -6.54 20.41
CA LEU A 205 -7.60 -6.13 21.61
C LEU A 205 -6.26 -6.87 21.71
N GLU A 206 -5.20 -6.16 22.10
CA GLU A 206 -3.86 -6.76 22.34
C GLU A 206 -3.84 -7.84 23.44
N GLN A 207 -4.87 -7.86 24.28
CA GLN A 207 -5.08 -8.82 25.37
C GLN A 207 -6.58 -9.11 25.44
N LEU A 208 -6.96 -10.33 25.84
CA LEU A 208 -8.32 -10.61 26.33
C LEU A 208 -8.74 -9.54 27.35
N ALA A 209 -9.99 -9.07 27.24
CA ALA A 209 -10.56 -8.16 28.23
C ALA A 209 -10.42 -8.79 29.63
N THR A 210 -9.73 -8.09 30.53
CA THR A 210 -9.52 -8.56 31.90
C THR A 210 -10.81 -8.38 32.71
N LYS A 211 -10.80 -8.87 33.96
CA LYS A 211 -11.89 -8.63 34.93
C LYS A 211 -11.88 -7.17 35.38
N GLY A 212 -12.32 -6.27 34.52
CA GLY A 212 -12.28 -4.82 34.70
C GLY A 212 -13.67 -4.20 34.69
N GLY A 213 -13.79 -3.02 35.31
CA GLY A 213 -15.06 -2.33 35.47
C GLY A 213 -15.62 -1.74 34.18
N ILE A 214 -16.89 -1.35 34.24
CA ILE A 214 -17.60 -0.58 33.22
C ILE A 214 -17.95 0.78 33.83
N GLY A 215 -17.93 1.84 33.03
CA GLY A 215 -18.26 3.19 33.48
C GLY A 215 -18.54 4.18 32.36
N LEU A 216 -18.69 5.43 32.76
CA LEU A 216 -18.87 6.60 31.90
C LEU A 216 -17.79 7.64 32.23
N SER A 217 -17.40 8.44 31.25
CA SER A 217 -16.45 9.55 31.46
C SER A 217 -16.71 10.73 30.53
N ALA A 218 -16.41 11.95 30.97
CA ALA A 218 -16.51 13.18 30.19
C ALA A 218 -15.36 14.15 30.51
N ALA A 219 -14.94 14.92 29.51
CA ALA A 219 -13.94 15.99 29.66
C ALA A 219 -14.33 17.22 28.82
N GLY A 220 -14.55 18.36 29.49
CA GLY A 220 -14.95 19.62 28.86
C GLY A 220 -16.39 19.68 28.31
N VAL A 221 -17.30 18.79 28.72
CA VAL A 221 -18.70 18.74 28.27
C VAL A 221 -19.57 18.11 29.37
N ILE A 222 -20.89 18.33 29.33
CA ILE A 222 -21.84 17.54 30.13
C ILE A 222 -22.24 16.31 29.33
N LEU A 223 -21.84 15.11 29.76
CA LEU A 223 -22.41 13.86 29.26
C LEU A 223 -23.71 13.58 30.03
N LYS A 224 -24.83 13.61 29.32
CA LYS A 224 -26.15 13.25 29.84
C LYS A 224 -26.50 11.81 29.47
N VAL A 225 -27.03 11.05 30.41
CA VAL A 225 -27.47 9.65 30.22
C VAL A 225 -28.86 9.45 30.81
N LYS A 226 -29.76 8.92 29.98
CA LYS A 226 -31.16 8.66 30.31
C LYS A 226 -31.39 7.19 30.68
N ASN A 227 -30.72 6.29 29.98
CA ASN A 227 -30.68 4.86 30.34
C ASN A 227 -29.34 4.24 29.96
N ILE A 228 -28.97 3.20 30.70
CA ILE A 228 -27.88 2.28 30.37
C ILE A 228 -28.32 0.84 30.64
N GLN A 229 -27.91 -0.09 29.78
CA GLN A 229 -28.12 -1.52 29.95
C GLN A 229 -26.80 -2.25 29.71
N VAL A 230 -26.56 -3.31 30.48
CA VAL A 230 -25.47 -4.28 30.27
C VAL A 230 -26.09 -5.67 30.17
N SER A 231 -25.80 -6.38 29.09
CA SER A 231 -26.31 -7.73 28.80
C SER A 231 -25.20 -8.70 28.44
N GLU A 232 -25.44 -10.01 28.58
CA GLU A 232 -24.49 -11.05 28.15
C GLU A 232 -24.34 -11.10 26.63
N GLN A 233 -23.09 -11.09 26.14
CA GLN A 233 -22.79 -11.29 24.72
C GLN A 233 -22.44 -12.76 24.46
N LEU A 234 -23.45 -13.64 24.55
CA LEU A 234 -23.27 -15.09 24.38
C LEU A 234 -22.96 -15.51 22.94
N VAL A 235 -23.44 -14.75 21.96
CA VAL A 235 -23.09 -14.95 20.54
C VAL A 235 -21.71 -14.33 20.31
N ALA A 236 -20.72 -15.15 19.99
CA ALA A 236 -19.40 -14.67 19.59
C ALA A 236 -19.51 -13.69 18.42
N LEU A 237 -18.80 -12.56 18.49
CA LEU A 237 -18.78 -11.61 17.37
C LEU A 237 -18.27 -12.32 16.10
N PRO A 238 -18.89 -12.10 14.92
CA PRO A 238 -18.42 -12.67 13.66
C PRO A 238 -16.93 -12.39 13.50
N ASN A 239 -16.14 -13.41 13.15
CA ASN A 239 -14.69 -13.32 13.08
C ASN A 239 -14.24 -12.00 12.45
N LEU A 240 -13.34 -11.27 13.13
CA LEU A 240 -12.63 -10.19 12.48
C LEU A 240 -11.69 -10.83 11.49
N GLN A 241 -12.22 -11.09 10.31
CA GLN A 241 -11.39 -11.27 9.15
C GLN A 241 -10.67 -9.94 8.95
N ASN A 242 -9.46 -9.85 9.50
CA ASN A 242 -8.38 -9.11 8.89
C ASN A 242 -8.22 -9.73 7.48
N LYS A 243 -9.06 -9.32 6.52
CA LYS A 243 -9.24 -9.99 5.21
C LYS A 243 -8.02 -9.90 4.28
N VAL A 244 -6.91 -9.38 4.78
CA VAL A 244 -5.59 -9.49 4.19
C VAL A 244 -5.13 -10.94 4.34
N THR A 245 -5.09 -11.68 3.24
CA THR A 245 -4.62 -13.07 3.17
C THR A 245 -3.21 -13.17 3.77
N GLN A 246 -2.98 -14.07 4.73
CA GLN A 246 -1.63 -14.58 5.00
C GLN A 246 -1.21 -15.44 3.80
N VAL A 247 -0.46 -14.86 2.87
CA VAL A 247 -0.13 -15.52 1.61
C VAL A 247 0.83 -16.67 1.86
N GLN A 248 0.59 -17.83 1.23
CA GLN A 248 1.52 -18.95 1.28
C GLN A 248 2.79 -18.64 0.47
N GLU A 249 3.94 -18.89 1.07
CA GLU A 249 5.25 -18.59 0.50
C GLU A 249 5.86 -19.81 -0.19
N ILE A 250 6.54 -19.56 -1.32
CA ILE A 250 7.36 -20.58 -1.98
C ILE A 250 8.72 -20.55 -1.29
N GLN A 251 9.08 -21.62 -0.56
CA GLN A 251 10.43 -21.77 -0.02
C GLN A 251 11.46 -21.63 -1.15
N THR A 252 12.31 -20.60 -1.06
CA THR A 252 13.36 -20.27 -2.04
C THR A 252 14.47 -19.47 -1.36
N ASN A 253 15.63 -19.43 -2.00
CA ASN A 253 16.78 -18.60 -1.63
C ASN A 253 16.85 -17.26 -2.38
N VAL A 254 15.89 -17.00 -3.27
CA VAL A 254 15.76 -15.74 -4.03
C VAL A 254 15.17 -14.66 -3.11
N ALA A 255 15.87 -13.53 -2.98
CA ALA A 255 15.37 -12.39 -2.21
C ALA A 255 14.19 -11.70 -2.92
N LEU A 256 13.15 -11.32 -2.16
CA LEU A 256 11.89 -10.76 -2.66
C LEU A 256 11.34 -11.50 -3.88
N ALA A 257 11.20 -12.83 -3.76
CA ALA A 257 10.88 -13.73 -4.85
C ALA A 257 9.62 -13.33 -5.65
N PRO A 258 9.59 -13.58 -6.98
CA PRO A 258 8.46 -13.18 -7.82
C PRO A 258 7.17 -13.89 -7.43
N THR A 259 6.07 -13.14 -7.45
CA THR A 259 4.72 -13.67 -7.21
C THR A 259 4.35 -14.68 -8.31
N ILE A 260 4.06 -15.93 -7.95
CA ILE A 260 3.57 -16.93 -8.89
C ILE A 260 2.04 -16.95 -8.87
N ILE A 261 1.43 -16.58 -10.00
CA ILE A 261 -0.02 -16.56 -10.22
C ILE A 261 -0.39 -17.77 -11.08
N GLN A 262 -1.08 -18.76 -10.50
CA GLN A 262 -1.55 -19.93 -11.23
C GLN A 262 -2.86 -19.62 -11.97
N LYS A 263 -2.87 -19.77 -13.30
CA LYS A 263 -4.09 -19.98 -14.08
C LYS A 263 -4.63 -21.36 -13.80
N ILE A 264 -5.83 -21.44 -13.23
CA ILE A 264 -6.43 -22.73 -12.87
C ILE A 264 -6.85 -23.46 -14.15
N GLU A 265 -6.47 -24.73 -14.23
CA GLU A 265 -6.91 -25.69 -15.25
C GLU A 265 -7.94 -26.64 -14.62
N ASN A 266 -7.54 -27.42 -13.60
CA ASN A 266 -8.42 -28.36 -12.91
C ASN A 266 -8.59 -27.99 -11.43
N SER A 267 -9.83 -27.94 -10.94
CA SER A 267 -10.18 -27.57 -9.56
C SER A 267 -9.73 -28.57 -8.49
N SER A 268 -9.33 -29.78 -8.89
CA SER A 268 -8.82 -30.86 -8.02
C SER A 268 -7.32 -30.78 -7.72
N SER A 269 -6.60 -29.78 -8.24
CA SER A 269 -5.15 -29.67 -8.07
C SER A 269 -4.74 -28.90 -6.81
N SER A 270 -3.67 -29.35 -6.13
CA SER A 270 -3.14 -28.68 -4.95
C SER A 270 -2.27 -27.48 -5.36
N PHE A 271 -2.69 -26.27 -4.98
CA PHE A 271 -2.06 -25.02 -5.40
C PHE A 271 -0.90 -24.53 -4.51
N SER A 272 -0.29 -25.41 -3.70
CA SER A 272 0.79 -25.08 -2.75
C SER A 272 2.08 -24.53 -3.37
N SER A 273 2.16 -24.43 -4.70
CA SER A 273 3.26 -23.82 -5.46
C SER A 273 2.92 -22.44 -6.05
N ALA A 274 1.79 -21.84 -5.70
CA ALA A 274 1.35 -20.52 -6.19
C ALA A 274 0.95 -19.59 -5.04
N ASN A 275 1.32 -18.32 -5.14
CA ASN A 275 0.95 -17.29 -4.15
C ASN A 275 -0.43 -16.67 -4.45
N GLN A 276 -0.84 -16.71 -5.72
CA GLN A 276 -2.12 -16.18 -6.20
C GLN A 276 -2.80 -17.14 -7.17
N LEU A 277 -4.12 -17.02 -7.29
CA LEU A 277 -4.96 -17.80 -8.19
C LEU A 277 -5.68 -16.89 -9.19
N TYR A 278 -5.54 -17.17 -10.48
CA TYR A 278 -6.21 -16.46 -11.56
C TYR A 278 -7.54 -17.14 -11.91
N TYR A 279 -8.60 -16.34 -11.96
CA TYR A 279 -9.94 -16.72 -12.41
C TYR A 279 -10.46 -15.70 -13.44
N GLN A 280 -11.42 -16.11 -14.26
CA GLN A 280 -12.31 -15.16 -14.95
C GLN A 280 -13.55 -14.92 -14.07
N LEU A 281 -14.10 -13.70 -14.08
CA LEU A 281 -15.23 -13.31 -13.21
C LEU A 281 -16.40 -12.79 -14.04
N ASP A 282 -17.60 -13.36 -13.86
CA ASP A 282 -18.84 -12.89 -14.52
C ASP A 282 -19.60 -11.84 -13.70
N ALA A 283 -20.70 -11.32 -14.26
CA ALA A 283 -21.59 -10.38 -13.58
C ALA A 283 -22.47 -11.00 -12.46
N GLN A 284 -22.35 -12.30 -12.21
CA GLN A 284 -22.98 -13.02 -11.09
C GLN A 284 -21.95 -13.36 -9.99
N LEU A 285 -20.69 -12.93 -10.17
CA LEU A 285 -19.54 -13.23 -9.32
C LEU A 285 -19.18 -14.73 -9.23
N ASN A 286 -19.53 -15.51 -10.26
CA ASN A 286 -18.98 -16.84 -10.46
C ASN A 286 -17.51 -16.74 -10.89
N LEU A 287 -16.70 -17.68 -10.41
CA LEU A 287 -15.30 -17.86 -10.77
C LEU A 287 -15.20 -18.95 -11.83
N PHE A 288 -14.52 -18.64 -12.94
CA PHE A 288 -14.22 -19.61 -14.00
C PHE A 288 -12.73 -19.87 -14.08
N ASN A 289 -12.36 -21.13 -14.37
CA ASN A 289 -10.99 -21.50 -14.71
C ASN A 289 -10.58 -20.93 -16.09
N GLN A 290 -9.34 -21.14 -16.54
CA GLN A 290 -8.91 -20.61 -17.84
C GLN A 290 -9.67 -21.23 -19.03
N ASN A 291 -10.28 -22.42 -18.84
CA ASN A 291 -11.03 -23.16 -19.84
C ASN A 291 -12.52 -22.75 -19.91
N GLY A 292 -12.98 -21.79 -19.11
CA GLY A 292 -14.37 -21.34 -19.09
C GLY A 292 -15.33 -22.25 -18.29
N GLN A 293 -14.82 -23.13 -17.43
CA GLN A 293 -15.60 -23.97 -16.53
C GLN A 293 -15.77 -23.26 -15.17
N ASN A 294 -16.99 -23.23 -14.63
CA ASN A 294 -17.28 -22.66 -13.31
C ASN A 294 -16.63 -23.52 -12.21
N VAL A 295 -15.93 -22.88 -11.26
CA VAL A 295 -15.19 -23.51 -10.16
C VAL A 295 -15.59 -22.96 -8.78
N GLY A 296 -16.76 -22.32 -8.68
CA GLY A 296 -17.32 -21.71 -7.46
C GLY A 296 -17.66 -20.24 -7.64
N SER A 297 -17.93 -19.52 -6.55
CA SER A 297 -18.15 -18.06 -6.56
C SER A 297 -17.10 -17.30 -5.76
N LEU A 298 -16.95 -16.00 -6.05
CA LEU A 298 -16.06 -15.11 -5.31
C LEU A 298 -16.43 -15.05 -3.83
N GLN A 299 -17.73 -15.06 -3.52
CA GLN A 299 -18.23 -15.07 -2.14
C GLN A 299 -17.82 -16.36 -1.40
N GLN A 300 -17.86 -17.52 -2.08
CA GLN A 300 -17.37 -18.78 -1.51
C GLN A 300 -15.85 -18.73 -1.28
N TYR A 301 -15.08 -18.22 -2.24
CA TYR A 301 -13.62 -18.06 -2.11
C TYR A 301 -13.23 -17.13 -0.95
N LEU A 302 -13.90 -15.98 -0.82
CA LEU A 302 -13.65 -15.01 0.25
C LEU A 302 -14.02 -15.55 1.64
N ALA A 303 -15.01 -16.45 1.72
CA ALA A 303 -15.48 -17.07 2.96
C ALA A 303 -14.60 -18.24 3.48
N GLN A 304 -13.64 -18.74 2.69
CA GLN A 304 -12.77 -19.86 3.09
C GLN A 304 -11.93 -19.51 4.34
N PRO A 305 -12.08 -20.21 5.49
CA PRO A 305 -11.36 -19.86 6.72
C PRO A 305 -9.83 -20.05 6.63
N GLN A 306 -9.37 -20.90 5.71
CA GLN A 306 -7.96 -21.24 5.49
C GLN A 306 -7.42 -20.63 4.18
N ARG A 307 -8.01 -19.52 3.71
CA ARG A 307 -7.63 -18.85 2.46
C ARG A 307 -6.22 -18.26 2.57
N ASN A 308 -5.26 -18.91 1.93
CA ASN A 308 -3.83 -18.54 1.93
C ASN A 308 -3.31 -18.05 0.56
N THR A 309 -4.22 -17.71 -0.37
CA THR A 309 -3.91 -17.08 -1.66
C THR A 309 -4.67 -15.76 -1.84
N ILE A 310 -4.22 -14.94 -2.79
CA ILE A 310 -4.97 -13.78 -3.29
C ILE A 310 -5.57 -14.14 -4.65
N ALA A 311 -6.81 -13.70 -4.91
CA ALA A 311 -7.45 -13.88 -6.22
C ALA A 311 -7.06 -12.75 -7.18
N VAL A 312 -6.68 -13.14 -8.40
CA VAL A 312 -6.59 -12.27 -9.59
C VAL A 312 -7.82 -12.56 -10.44
N LEU A 313 -8.65 -11.55 -10.69
CA LEU A 313 -9.96 -11.71 -11.33
C LEU A 313 -9.97 -10.97 -12.68
N GLU A 314 -9.98 -11.72 -13.80
CA GLU A 314 -10.14 -11.14 -15.14
C GLU A 314 -11.59 -10.65 -15.31
N ILE A 315 -11.77 -9.33 -15.35
CA ILE A 315 -13.06 -8.65 -15.56
C ILE A 315 -13.18 -8.15 -17.00
N LYS A 316 -14.39 -8.29 -17.58
CA LYS A 316 -14.65 -8.09 -19.02
C LYS A 316 -15.78 -7.13 -19.33
N GLU A 317 -16.69 -6.87 -18.39
CA GLU A 317 -17.83 -5.97 -18.58
C GLU A 317 -18.11 -5.09 -17.35
N PRO A 318 -18.75 -3.91 -17.50
CA PRO A 318 -19.11 -3.04 -16.39
C PRO A 318 -20.09 -3.66 -15.37
N LYS A 319 -20.92 -4.63 -15.76
CA LYS A 319 -21.88 -5.28 -14.84
C LYS A 319 -21.17 -6.02 -13.70
N THR A 320 -20.02 -6.62 -13.97
CA THR A 320 -19.17 -7.26 -12.95
C THR A 320 -18.70 -6.25 -11.90
N LEU A 321 -18.47 -4.99 -12.28
CA LEU A 321 -18.04 -3.94 -11.35
C LEU A 321 -19.16 -3.50 -10.42
N GLU A 322 -20.40 -3.32 -10.92
CA GLU A 322 -21.53 -3.01 -10.05
C GLU A 322 -21.87 -4.17 -9.09
N ALA A 323 -21.72 -5.43 -9.53
CA ALA A 323 -21.84 -6.59 -8.65
C ALA A 323 -20.75 -6.61 -7.56
N LEU A 324 -19.49 -6.34 -7.91
CA LEU A 324 -18.37 -6.22 -6.96
C LEU A 324 -18.56 -5.07 -5.96
N LYS A 325 -19.12 -3.94 -6.39
CA LYS A 325 -19.44 -2.77 -5.56
C LYS A 325 -20.54 -3.08 -4.54
N ILE A 326 -21.58 -3.82 -4.96
CA ILE A 326 -22.62 -4.32 -4.05
C ILE A 326 -22.01 -5.28 -3.01
N LEU A 327 -21.11 -6.18 -3.43
CA LEU A 327 -20.39 -7.06 -2.51
C LEU A 327 -19.52 -6.26 -1.53
N ALA A 328 -18.79 -5.23 -1.99
CA ALA A 328 -17.92 -4.39 -1.18
C ALA A 328 -18.63 -3.72 0.02
N ASN A 329 -19.92 -3.40 -0.12
CA ASN A 329 -20.74 -2.84 0.96
C ASN A 329 -21.02 -3.83 2.11
N THR A 330 -20.82 -5.13 1.90
CA THR A 330 -21.13 -6.19 2.88
C THR A 330 -19.93 -7.08 3.22
N GLN A 331 -18.91 -7.09 2.37
CA GLN A 331 -17.66 -7.80 2.57
C GLN A 331 -16.50 -6.92 2.12
N ASP A 332 -15.53 -6.69 3.01
CA ASP A 332 -14.24 -6.14 2.61
C ASP A 332 -13.58 -7.05 1.55
N ILE A 333 -13.31 -6.48 0.37
CA ILE A 333 -12.67 -7.13 -0.77
C ILE A 333 -11.33 -6.48 -1.14
N SER A 334 -10.78 -5.61 -0.28
CA SER A 334 -9.57 -4.81 -0.55
C SER A 334 -8.32 -5.65 -0.90
N ASP A 335 -8.31 -6.94 -0.54
CA ASP A 335 -7.19 -7.86 -0.78
C ASP A 335 -7.40 -8.83 -1.96
N ILE A 336 -8.16 -8.43 -2.98
CA ILE A 336 -8.13 -9.06 -4.32
C ILE A 336 -7.30 -8.21 -5.30
N THR A 337 -7.12 -8.67 -6.53
CA THR A 337 -6.62 -7.85 -7.64
C THR A 337 -7.53 -8.02 -8.86
N LEU A 338 -8.06 -6.93 -9.40
CA LEU A 338 -8.83 -6.92 -10.65
C LEU A 338 -7.89 -6.79 -11.85
N LEU A 339 -8.05 -7.66 -12.84
CA LEU A 339 -7.24 -7.67 -14.06
C LEU A 339 -8.14 -7.41 -15.27
N SER A 340 -7.71 -6.57 -16.20
CA SER A 340 -8.41 -6.41 -17.48
C SER A 340 -7.49 -5.91 -18.58
N LYS A 341 -7.92 -6.09 -19.82
CA LYS A 341 -7.31 -5.52 -21.03
C LYS A 341 -7.87 -4.13 -21.36
N SER A 342 -8.96 -3.73 -20.70
CA SER A 342 -9.56 -2.40 -20.85
C SER A 342 -9.07 -1.46 -19.76
N ASP A 343 -8.37 -0.42 -20.19
CA ASP A 343 -7.98 0.75 -19.41
C ASP A 343 -9.20 1.49 -18.84
N ALA A 344 -10.22 1.70 -19.66
CA ALA A 344 -11.48 2.32 -19.25
C ALA A 344 -12.21 1.51 -18.15
N LEU A 345 -12.21 0.18 -18.25
CA LEU A 345 -12.85 -0.67 -17.24
C LEU A 345 -12.10 -0.63 -15.90
N LEU A 346 -10.77 -0.65 -15.89
CA LEU A 346 -9.98 -0.53 -14.65
C LEU A 346 -10.07 0.86 -14.02
N LYS A 347 -10.13 1.92 -14.84
CA LYS A 347 -10.40 3.28 -14.37
C LYS A 347 -11.73 3.37 -13.64
N THR A 348 -12.81 2.83 -14.24
CA THR A 348 -14.12 2.74 -13.58
C THR A 348 -14.04 1.91 -12.30
N ALA A 349 -13.35 0.75 -12.34
CA ALA A 349 -13.21 -0.14 -11.18
C ALA A 349 -12.60 0.59 -9.98
N HIS A 350 -11.52 1.34 -10.19
CA HIS A 350 -10.90 2.16 -9.15
C HIS A 350 -11.84 3.29 -8.68
N GLN A 351 -12.57 3.95 -9.59
CA GLN A 351 -13.50 5.03 -9.21
C GLN A 351 -14.67 4.56 -8.34
N ILE A 352 -15.18 3.34 -8.52
CA ILE A 352 -16.32 2.82 -7.73
C ILE A 352 -15.92 1.86 -6.59
N ILE A 353 -14.70 1.33 -6.59
CA ILE A 353 -14.15 0.46 -5.53
C ILE A 353 -12.67 0.85 -5.26
N PRO A 354 -12.39 2.05 -4.72
CA PRO A 354 -11.04 2.62 -4.65
C PRO A 354 -10.07 1.91 -3.70
N THR A 355 -10.50 0.88 -2.97
CA THR A 355 -9.65 0.07 -2.08
C THR A 355 -9.07 -1.19 -2.75
N VAL A 356 -9.48 -1.49 -3.99
CA VAL A 356 -9.12 -2.73 -4.71
C VAL A 356 -8.07 -2.46 -5.78
N ARG A 357 -7.01 -3.28 -5.75
CA ARG A 357 -5.88 -3.22 -6.69
C ARG A 357 -6.29 -3.56 -8.11
N THR A 358 -5.70 -2.87 -9.08
CA THR A 358 -5.90 -3.12 -10.52
C THR A 358 -4.60 -3.48 -11.25
N ALA A 359 -4.72 -4.33 -12.27
CA ALA A 359 -3.63 -4.77 -13.14
C ALA A 359 -4.04 -4.68 -14.62
N LEU A 360 -3.34 -3.87 -15.42
CA LEU A 360 -3.63 -3.71 -16.85
C LEU A 360 -2.87 -4.78 -17.66
N ASP A 361 -3.61 -5.60 -18.41
CA ASP A 361 -3.10 -6.75 -19.13
C ASP A 361 -2.82 -6.44 -20.61
N PHE A 362 -1.53 -6.44 -20.96
CA PHE A 362 -1.02 -6.31 -22.32
C PHE A 362 -0.53 -7.68 -22.87
N SER A 363 -0.70 -8.79 -22.15
CA SER A 363 -0.08 -10.08 -22.49
C SER A 363 -0.53 -10.70 -23.82
N ALA A 364 -1.63 -10.19 -24.40
CA ALA A 364 -2.13 -10.53 -25.73
C ALA A 364 -1.88 -9.45 -26.80
N GLU A 365 -1.30 -8.29 -26.45
CA GLU A 365 -1.01 -7.21 -27.39
C GLU A 365 0.30 -7.43 -28.16
N LYS A 366 0.30 -7.11 -29.45
CA LYS A 366 1.48 -7.21 -30.33
C LYS A 366 2.41 -6.00 -30.19
N LEU A 367 2.94 -5.81 -28.99
CA LEU A 367 3.87 -4.72 -28.67
C LEU A 367 5.27 -4.96 -29.25
N LYS A 368 5.97 -3.87 -29.58
CA LYS A 368 7.38 -3.89 -30.00
C LYS A 368 8.27 -3.69 -28.79
N ASP A 369 9.46 -4.30 -28.79
CA ASP A 369 10.48 -4.02 -27.78
C ASP A 369 11.20 -2.72 -28.11
N ASN A 370 10.64 -1.59 -27.68
CA ASN A 370 11.26 -0.27 -27.78
C ASN A 370 10.68 0.72 -26.75
N ARG A 371 11.39 1.82 -26.51
CA ARG A 371 11.02 2.84 -25.53
C ARG A 371 9.66 3.52 -25.80
N GLN A 372 9.17 3.58 -27.04
CA GLN A 372 7.84 4.14 -27.35
C GLN A 372 6.72 3.21 -26.87
N SER A 373 6.80 1.91 -27.17
CA SER A 373 5.82 0.93 -26.68
C SER A 373 5.85 0.77 -25.15
N LEU A 374 7.03 0.87 -24.54
CA LEU A 374 7.17 0.84 -23.08
C LEU A 374 6.62 2.10 -22.40
N ALA A 375 6.85 3.29 -22.97
CA ALA A 375 6.24 4.53 -22.51
C ALA A 375 4.71 4.48 -22.63
N GLU A 376 4.17 3.90 -23.72
CA GLU A 376 2.73 3.73 -23.91
C GLU A 376 2.09 2.77 -22.89
N ILE A 377 2.79 1.69 -22.51
CA ILE A 377 2.39 0.81 -21.38
C ILE A 377 2.24 1.64 -20.10
N ILE A 378 3.29 2.38 -19.72
CA ILE A 378 3.30 3.22 -18.51
C ILE A 378 2.16 4.24 -18.58
N ARG A 379 2.01 4.94 -19.71
CA ARG A 379 0.98 5.97 -19.95
C ARG A 379 -0.44 5.42 -19.77
N ARG A 380 -0.77 4.29 -20.41
CA ARG A 380 -2.08 3.63 -20.30
C ARG A 380 -2.34 3.11 -18.89
N SER A 381 -1.38 2.46 -18.26
CA SER A 381 -1.53 1.90 -16.91
C SER A 381 -1.76 2.98 -15.85
N ASN A 382 -1.06 4.12 -15.93
CA ASN A 382 -1.29 5.24 -15.01
C ASN A 382 -2.71 5.80 -15.14
N GLN A 383 -3.19 6.00 -16.37
CA GLN A 383 -4.55 6.49 -16.65
C GLN A 383 -5.66 5.48 -16.31
N ALA A 384 -5.34 4.18 -16.35
CA ALA A 384 -6.19 3.08 -15.91
C ALA A 384 -6.18 2.85 -14.38
N TYR A 385 -5.44 3.68 -13.63
CA TYR A 385 -5.20 3.55 -12.18
C TYR A 385 -4.53 2.22 -11.76
N ALA A 386 -3.83 1.57 -12.69
CA ALA A 386 -3.16 0.29 -12.48
C ALA A 386 -1.67 0.47 -12.18
N ARG A 387 -1.25 0.19 -10.94
CA ARG A 387 0.18 0.11 -10.56
C ARG A 387 0.88 -1.15 -11.09
N ILE A 388 0.10 -2.18 -11.42
CA ILE A 388 0.57 -3.46 -11.93
C ILE A 388 0.34 -3.50 -13.45
N VAL A 389 1.37 -3.90 -14.21
CA VAL A 389 1.27 -4.11 -15.66
C VAL A 389 1.59 -5.57 -15.97
N VAL A 390 0.80 -6.24 -16.82
CA VAL A 390 1.10 -7.60 -17.29
C VAL A 390 1.64 -7.52 -18.72
N LEU A 391 2.93 -7.79 -18.90
CA LEU A 391 3.60 -7.75 -20.19
C LEU A 391 3.45 -9.08 -20.96
N PRO A 392 3.47 -9.05 -22.30
CA PRO A 392 3.61 -10.25 -23.12
C PRO A 392 5.02 -10.83 -22.99
N GLN A 393 5.14 -12.15 -23.16
CA GLN A 393 6.42 -12.87 -23.09
C GLN A 393 7.49 -12.36 -24.08
N THR A 394 7.09 -11.65 -25.15
CA THR A 394 8.03 -11.00 -26.08
C THR A 394 8.84 -9.85 -25.45
N LEU A 395 8.39 -9.29 -24.32
CA LEU A 395 9.09 -8.26 -23.56
C LEU A 395 9.76 -8.82 -22.28
N ALA A 396 9.94 -10.15 -22.20
CA ALA A 396 10.57 -10.83 -21.06
C ALA A 396 12.11 -10.71 -21.08
N ASN A 397 12.62 -9.48 -21.02
CA ASN A 397 14.05 -9.17 -20.90
C ASN A 397 14.32 -8.06 -19.88
N LYS A 398 15.57 -7.99 -19.41
CA LYS A 398 15.99 -7.11 -18.31
C LYS A 398 15.78 -5.63 -18.64
N ASP A 399 15.96 -5.18 -19.89
CA ASP A 399 15.93 -3.75 -20.25
C ASP A 399 14.53 -3.20 -20.52
N SER A 400 13.61 -4.05 -20.99
CA SER A 400 12.17 -3.75 -21.07
C SER A 400 11.54 -3.68 -19.67
N ILE A 401 11.84 -4.66 -18.82
CA ILE A 401 11.30 -4.76 -17.45
C ILE A 401 11.87 -3.66 -16.54
N ARG A 402 13.19 -3.44 -16.55
CA ARG A 402 13.85 -2.42 -15.72
C ARG A 402 13.35 -1.01 -16.03
N PHE A 403 13.14 -0.67 -17.30
CA PHE A 403 12.65 0.66 -17.70
C PHE A 403 11.25 0.96 -17.12
N ILE A 404 10.38 -0.05 -17.03
CA ILE A 404 9.05 0.11 -16.41
C ILE A 404 9.17 0.13 -14.87
N GLN A 405 10.05 -0.67 -14.27
CA GLN A 405 10.31 -0.64 -12.83
C GLN A 405 10.90 0.70 -12.36
N GLN A 406 11.82 1.31 -13.13
CA GLN A 406 12.36 2.66 -12.90
C GLN A 406 11.26 3.75 -12.89
N HIS A 407 10.12 3.48 -13.53
CA HIS A 407 8.93 4.33 -13.52
C HIS A 407 7.96 4.01 -12.36
N LEU A 408 8.46 3.48 -11.24
CA LEU A 408 7.71 3.12 -10.01
C LEU A 408 6.67 2.00 -10.16
N MET A 409 6.54 1.40 -11.35
CA MET A 409 5.51 0.39 -11.66
C MET A 409 5.93 -1.03 -11.25
N THR A 410 4.95 -1.87 -10.95
CA THR A 410 5.15 -3.31 -10.73
C THR A 410 4.93 -4.07 -12.03
N VAL A 411 5.91 -4.89 -12.43
CA VAL A 411 5.88 -5.64 -13.70
C VAL A 411 5.55 -7.10 -13.46
N TRP A 412 4.48 -7.59 -14.08
CA TRP A 412 4.14 -9.01 -14.20
C TRP A 412 4.33 -9.50 -15.64
N LEU A 413 4.53 -10.81 -15.83
CA LEU A 413 4.63 -11.45 -17.15
C LEU A 413 3.51 -12.48 -17.35
N GLY A 414 2.83 -12.44 -18.49
CA GLY A 414 2.01 -13.55 -18.97
C GLY A 414 2.87 -14.52 -19.79
N THR A 415 2.93 -15.79 -19.41
CA THR A 415 3.81 -16.79 -20.05
C THR A 415 3.16 -18.14 -20.30
N SER A 416 3.56 -18.77 -21.41
CA SER A 416 3.25 -20.17 -21.77
C SER A 416 4.46 -21.10 -21.64
N ALA A 417 5.49 -20.71 -20.87
CA ALA A 417 6.69 -21.51 -20.63
C ALA A 417 6.37 -22.86 -19.96
N THR A 418 6.76 -23.97 -20.60
CA THR A 418 6.57 -25.34 -20.08
C THR A 418 7.89 -26.08 -19.84
N GLN A 419 9.02 -25.54 -20.31
CA GLN A 419 10.33 -26.16 -20.20
C GLN A 419 11.21 -25.46 -19.14
N PRO A 420 12.06 -26.17 -18.37
CA PRO A 420 12.92 -25.59 -17.33
C PRO A 420 13.73 -24.37 -17.79
N GLN A 421 14.31 -24.43 -18.99
CA GLN A 421 15.06 -23.31 -19.57
C GLN A 421 14.18 -22.12 -19.96
N GLN A 422 12.94 -22.33 -20.42
CA GLN A 422 12.00 -21.22 -20.65
C GLN A 422 11.59 -20.57 -19.33
N VAL A 423 11.32 -21.37 -18.30
CA VAL A 423 11.00 -20.89 -16.95
C VAL A 423 12.15 -20.10 -16.34
N ALA A 424 13.38 -20.57 -16.49
CA ALA A 424 14.57 -19.86 -16.03
C ALA A 424 14.78 -18.52 -16.77
N GLN A 425 14.52 -18.44 -18.08
CA GLN A 425 14.54 -17.18 -18.83
C GLN A 425 13.51 -16.17 -18.30
N ILE A 426 12.28 -16.61 -17.99
CA ILE A 426 11.24 -15.75 -17.41
C ILE A 426 11.63 -15.26 -16.00
N LEU A 427 12.28 -16.12 -15.20
CA LEU A 427 12.76 -15.78 -13.87
C LEU A 427 13.93 -14.78 -13.91
N THR A 428 14.97 -15.01 -14.73
CA THR A 428 16.14 -14.13 -14.81
C THR A 428 15.90 -12.85 -15.62
N ALA A 429 14.73 -12.70 -16.24
CA ALA A 429 14.26 -11.41 -16.78
C ALA A 429 13.88 -10.40 -15.68
N GLY A 430 13.58 -10.84 -14.45
CA GLY A 430 13.46 -9.98 -13.27
C GLY A 430 12.06 -9.39 -12.97
N ALA A 431 11.00 -9.91 -13.58
CA ALA A 431 9.62 -9.48 -13.30
C ALA A 431 9.19 -9.76 -11.84
N ASN A 432 8.32 -8.92 -11.29
CA ASN A 432 7.82 -9.00 -9.91
C ASN A 432 6.71 -10.06 -9.73
N GLY A 433 6.08 -10.49 -10.82
CA GLY A 433 5.07 -11.55 -10.82
C GLY A 433 4.95 -12.27 -12.16
N ILE A 434 4.41 -13.48 -12.16
CA ILE A 434 4.40 -14.39 -13.31
C ILE A 434 3.06 -15.12 -13.35
N ILE A 435 2.26 -14.87 -14.39
CA ILE A 435 0.99 -15.55 -14.66
C ILE A 435 1.25 -16.74 -15.58
N THR A 436 1.02 -17.96 -15.08
CA THR A 436 1.40 -19.22 -15.72
C THR A 436 0.42 -20.35 -15.39
N THR A 437 0.41 -21.43 -16.18
CA THR A 437 -0.23 -22.71 -15.81
C THR A 437 0.72 -23.65 -15.07
N GLN A 438 2.01 -23.30 -14.96
CA GLN A 438 3.09 -24.20 -14.55
C GLN A 438 3.71 -23.81 -13.19
N SER A 439 2.92 -23.38 -12.20
CA SER A 439 3.44 -22.92 -10.90
C SER A 439 4.38 -23.93 -10.22
N SER A 440 4.06 -25.24 -10.28
CA SER A 440 4.90 -26.32 -9.76
C SER A 440 6.24 -26.51 -10.48
N LEU A 441 6.41 -25.96 -11.69
CA LEU A 441 7.70 -25.88 -12.38
C LEU A 441 8.46 -24.63 -11.94
N PHE A 442 7.80 -23.46 -11.89
CA PHE A 442 8.41 -22.21 -11.38
C PHE A 442 8.90 -22.37 -9.93
N SER A 443 8.08 -22.95 -9.04
CA SER A 443 8.42 -23.32 -7.66
C SER A 443 9.64 -24.25 -7.58
N ARG A 444 9.80 -25.19 -8.52
CA ARG A 444 10.95 -26.11 -8.57
C ARG A 444 12.24 -25.41 -8.98
N ILE A 445 12.20 -24.55 -9.99
CA ILE A 445 13.38 -23.78 -10.43
C ILE A 445 13.75 -22.71 -9.40
N LEU A 446 12.76 -22.05 -8.77
CA LEU A 446 12.99 -21.14 -7.63
C LEU A 446 13.71 -21.82 -6.45
N LYS A 447 13.52 -23.13 -6.25
CA LYS A 447 14.21 -23.91 -5.21
C LYS A 447 15.65 -24.31 -5.56
N GLN A 448 16.05 -24.23 -6.83
CA GLN A 448 17.42 -24.56 -7.27
C GLN A 448 18.41 -23.41 -7.03
N PHE A 449 17.94 -22.15 -7.04
CA PHE A 449 18.81 -21.00 -6.83
C PHE A 449 19.48 -21.03 -5.43
N PRO A 450 20.77 -20.63 -5.32
CA PRO A 450 21.50 -20.62 -4.05
C PRO A 450 21.21 -19.36 -3.21
N LYS A 451 21.66 -19.36 -1.94
CA LYS A 451 21.43 -18.28 -0.95
C LYS A 451 21.84 -16.88 -1.48
N ASN A 452 21.03 -15.88 -1.16
CA ASN A 452 21.20 -14.47 -1.56
C ASN A 452 21.15 -14.28 -3.10
N THR A 453 20.27 -15.00 -3.80
CA THR A 453 20.08 -14.80 -5.24
C THR A 453 19.21 -13.57 -5.53
N LEU A 454 19.67 -12.70 -6.43
CA LEU A 454 18.94 -11.57 -6.98
C LEU A 454 18.51 -11.87 -8.42
N LEU A 455 17.21 -12.11 -8.65
CA LEU A 455 16.64 -12.21 -10.01
C LEU A 455 16.40 -10.84 -10.66
N ARG A 456 16.38 -9.78 -9.85
CA ARG A 456 16.28 -8.37 -10.24
C ARG A 456 17.33 -7.60 -9.45
N LYS A 457 17.97 -6.60 -10.04
CA LYS A 457 18.80 -5.66 -9.26
C LYS A 457 17.89 -4.62 -8.60
N PRO A 458 18.11 -4.27 -7.31
CA PRO A 458 17.58 -3.04 -6.75
C PRO A 458 18.01 -1.81 -7.57
N LEU A 459 17.14 -0.81 -7.64
CA LEU A 459 17.40 0.43 -8.35
C LEU A 459 18.02 1.46 -7.41
N ILE A 460 19.09 2.12 -7.85
CA ILE A 460 19.79 3.13 -7.05
C ILE A 460 19.27 4.51 -7.43
N ILE A 461 18.72 5.23 -6.45
CA ILE A 461 18.25 6.61 -6.61
C ILE A 461 19.27 7.55 -5.98
N GLY A 462 19.88 8.39 -6.81
CA GLY A 462 20.79 9.45 -6.36
C GLY A 462 19.99 10.60 -5.74
N HIS A 463 19.90 10.61 -4.41
CA HIS A 463 19.18 11.62 -3.63
C HIS A 463 19.83 12.99 -3.87
N ARG A 464 19.11 13.92 -4.51
CA ARG A 464 19.61 15.25 -4.89
C ARG A 464 20.87 15.19 -5.78
N GLY A 465 21.02 14.08 -6.52
CA GLY A 465 22.24 13.64 -7.20
C GLY A 465 23.16 12.81 -6.29
N VAL A 466 24.35 13.33 -5.98
CA VAL A 466 25.37 12.67 -5.12
C VAL A 466 25.96 13.67 -4.11
N PRO A 467 25.19 14.09 -3.09
CA PRO A 467 25.58 15.13 -2.14
C PRO A 467 26.71 14.76 -1.17
N SER A 468 27.28 13.55 -1.30
CA SER A 468 28.55 13.17 -0.64
C SER A 468 29.80 13.52 -1.47
N LEU A 469 29.64 13.96 -2.72
CA LEU A 469 30.73 14.37 -3.63
C LEU A 469 30.49 15.75 -4.26
N GLU A 470 29.23 16.14 -4.48
CA GLU A 470 28.79 17.40 -5.11
C GLU A 470 27.87 18.22 -4.20
N ASP A 471 27.58 19.47 -4.58
CA ASP A 471 26.54 20.25 -3.89
C ASP A 471 25.13 19.76 -4.28
N GLU A 472 24.28 19.52 -3.28
CA GLU A 472 22.94 18.94 -3.49
C GLU A 472 22.04 19.75 -4.44
N ASN A 473 21.18 19.06 -5.21
CA ASN A 473 20.20 19.69 -6.12
C ASN A 473 20.81 20.56 -7.24
N THR A 474 22.06 20.28 -7.62
CA THR A 474 22.75 20.92 -8.76
C THR A 474 22.78 20.00 -9.99
N LEU A 475 22.89 20.60 -11.18
CA LEU A 475 23.05 19.83 -12.43
C LEU A 475 24.34 19.00 -12.41
N GLU A 476 25.37 19.49 -11.75
CA GLU A 476 26.67 18.85 -11.56
C GLU A 476 26.52 17.59 -10.70
N SER A 477 25.82 17.69 -9.57
CA SER A 477 25.42 16.56 -8.73
C SER A 477 24.58 15.52 -9.49
N ALA A 478 23.62 15.96 -10.31
CA ALA A 478 22.81 15.06 -11.13
C ALA A 478 23.64 14.35 -12.22
N LYS A 479 24.53 15.06 -12.92
CA LYS A 479 25.43 14.48 -13.94
C LYS A 479 26.39 13.47 -13.31
N HIS A 480 26.96 13.79 -12.15
CA HIS A 480 27.89 12.92 -11.43
C HIS A 480 27.17 11.64 -10.93
N ALA A 481 25.95 11.75 -10.39
CA ALA A 481 25.15 10.57 -10.02
C ALA A 481 24.85 9.64 -11.21
N VAL A 482 24.52 10.20 -12.39
CA VAL A 482 24.32 9.41 -13.63
C VAL A 482 25.62 8.74 -14.09
N ALA A 483 26.76 9.42 -14.00
CA ALA A 483 28.07 8.86 -14.33
C ALA A 483 28.49 7.72 -13.37
N LEU A 484 28.11 7.82 -12.10
CA LEU A 484 28.27 6.76 -11.08
C LEU A 484 27.27 5.61 -11.24
N GLY A 485 26.39 5.66 -12.23
CA GLY A 485 25.46 4.59 -12.55
C GLY A 485 24.12 4.64 -11.83
N ALA A 486 23.69 5.76 -11.24
CA ALA A 486 22.35 5.87 -10.67
C ALA A 486 21.27 5.53 -11.71
N ASP A 487 20.27 4.72 -11.33
CA ASP A 487 19.14 4.34 -12.18
C ASP A 487 18.14 5.49 -12.34
N ILE A 488 18.02 6.29 -11.28
CA ILE A 488 17.14 7.44 -11.15
C ILE A 488 17.95 8.53 -10.44
N VAL A 489 17.80 9.79 -10.84
CA VAL A 489 18.21 10.93 -10.00
C VAL A 489 16.96 11.48 -9.34
N GLU A 490 17.03 11.78 -8.05
CA GLU A 490 15.97 12.47 -7.34
C GLU A 490 16.34 13.95 -7.18
N ASN A 491 15.32 14.83 -7.20
CA ASN A 491 15.47 16.25 -6.93
C ASN A 491 14.22 16.87 -6.28
N ASP A 492 14.43 17.90 -5.47
CA ASP A 492 13.38 18.59 -4.72
C ASP A 492 12.93 19.88 -5.45
N ILE A 493 11.63 20.19 -5.55
CA ILE A 493 11.15 21.42 -6.22
C ILE A 493 10.22 22.33 -5.39
N TYR A 494 10.44 23.63 -5.56
CA TYR A 494 9.58 24.73 -5.11
C TYR A 494 9.18 25.65 -6.27
N LEU A 495 8.17 26.50 -6.04
CA LEU A 495 7.88 27.65 -6.89
C LEU A 495 8.57 28.90 -6.34
N THR A 496 9.10 29.74 -7.23
CA THR A 496 9.44 31.13 -6.92
C THR A 496 8.20 32.02 -6.78
N LYS A 497 8.39 33.25 -6.29
CA LYS A 497 7.35 34.29 -6.22
C LYS A 497 6.71 34.62 -7.57
N ASP A 498 7.48 34.51 -8.65
CA ASP A 498 7.06 34.64 -10.06
C ASP A 498 6.68 33.29 -10.71
N GLN A 499 6.38 32.27 -9.88
CA GLN A 499 5.84 30.95 -10.25
C GLN A 499 6.69 30.17 -11.26
N GLN A 500 8.01 30.22 -11.12
CA GLN A 500 8.97 29.41 -11.87
C GLN A 500 9.43 28.22 -11.02
N LEU A 501 9.67 27.07 -11.65
CA LEU A 501 10.06 25.83 -10.96
C LEU A 501 11.57 25.78 -10.72
N VAL A 502 11.97 25.83 -9.46
CA VAL A 502 13.38 25.85 -8.99
C VAL A 502 13.68 24.67 -8.09
N VAL A 503 14.90 24.15 -8.20
CA VAL A 503 15.32 22.92 -7.53
C VAL A 503 16.02 23.24 -6.21
N MET A 504 15.41 22.88 -5.08
CA MET A 504 15.92 23.11 -3.73
C MET A 504 15.17 22.26 -2.70
N HIS A 505 15.88 21.67 -1.73
CA HIS A 505 15.26 20.85 -0.68
C HIS A 505 14.50 21.66 0.37
N ASP A 506 15.09 22.78 0.79
CA ASP A 506 14.62 23.56 1.93
C ASP A 506 13.68 24.69 1.46
N LEU A 507 12.72 25.06 2.32
CA LEU A 507 11.89 26.25 2.11
C LEU A 507 12.73 27.55 2.09
N THR A 508 13.96 27.51 2.61
CA THR A 508 14.87 28.64 2.80
C THR A 508 16.25 28.36 2.23
N VAL A 509 16.85 29.35 1.57
CA VAL A 509 18.13 29.22 0.84
C VAL A 509 19.37 29.12 1.76
N ASP A 510 19.17 29.39 3.05
CA ASP A 510 20.19 29.63 4.10
C ASP A 510 21.18 28.47 4.32
N ARG A 511 20.72 27.21 4.19
CA ARG A 511 21.56 26.03 4.45
C ARG A 511 22.56 25.78 3.33
N THR A 512 22.08 25.82 2.08
CA THR A 512 22.80 25.37 0.88
C THR A 512 23.43 26.51 0.07
N THR A 513 23.19 27.77 0.44
CA THR A 513 23.78 28.96 -0.21
C THR A 513 24.49 29.87 0.80
N THR A 514 24.92 31.05 0.34
CA THR A 514 25.46 32.15 1.16
C THR A 514 24.45 33.28 1.40
N ALA A 515 23.23 33.19 0.88
CA ALA A 515 22.14 34.15 1.12
C ALA A 515 21.18 33.63 2.19
N THR A 516 20.15 34.42 2.52
CA THR A 516 19.07 34.03 3.44
C THR A 516 17.69 34.41 2.89
N GLY A 517 16.66 33.68 3.29
CA GLY A 517 15.25 33.96 2.93
C GLY A 517 14.53 32.77 2.31
N LYS A 518 13.18 32.86 2.22
CA LYS A 518 12.35 31.78 1.66
C LYS A 518 12.39 31.76 0.14
N ILE A 519 12.54 30.57 -0.44
CA ILE A 519 12.60 30.39 -1.91
C ILE A 519 11.32 30.90 -2.61
N GLU A 520 10.16 30.73 -1.97
CA GLU A 520 8.85 31.18 -2.49
C GLU A 520 8.63 32.70 -2.40
N GLU A 521 9.49 33.44 -1.69
CA GLU A 521 9.45 34.91 -1.57
C GLU A 521 10.40 35.60 -2.56
N MET A 522 11.30 34.84 -3.20
CA MET A 522 12.27 35.32 -4.19
C MET A 522 11.74 35.16 -5.62
N THR A 523 12.12 36.03 -6.55
CA THR A 523 11.89 35.83 -7.99
C THR A 523 12.97 34.94 -8.60
N LEU A 524 12.70 34.31 -9.75
CA LEU A 524 13.71 33.51 -10.47
C LEU A 524 14.98 34.32 -10.78
N ALA A 525 14.83 35.60 -11.09
CA ALA A 525 15.96 36.51 -11.34
C ALA A 525 16.88 36.66 -10.10
N GLN A 526 16.32 36.61 -8.89
CA GLN A 526 17.08 36.61 -7.63
C GLN A 526 17.68 35.24 -7.35
N VAL A 527 16.92 34.15 -7.54
CA VAL A 527 17.39 32.76 -7.34
C VAL A 527 18.57 32.44 -8.27
N GLN A 528 18.57 32.94 -9.50
CA GLN A 528 19.67 32.75 -10.47
C GLN A 528 20.96 33.55 -10.15
N GLN A 529 20.93 34.46 -9.15
CA GLN A 529 22.16 35.02 -8.57
C GLN A 529 22.74 34.14 -7.45
N LEU A 530 21.95 33.23 -6.89
CA LEU A 530 22.38 32.38 -5.78
C LEU A 530 23.41 31.35 -6.23
N LYS A 531 24.34 31.08 -5.30
CA LYS A 531 25.42 30.13 -5.47
C LYS A 531 25.38 29.07 -4.38
N SER A 532 25.62 27.82 -4.77
CA SER A 532 25.76 26.71 -3.84
C SER A 532 27.02 26.90 -2.97
N LYS A 533 26.91 26.54 -1.69
CA LYS A 533 27.80 27.03 -0.63
C LYS A 533 29.24 26.54 -0.71
N ASN A 534 29.49 25.33 -1.23
CA ASN A 534 30.81 24.71 -1.20
C ASN A 534 31.53 24.79 -2.56
N LYS A 535 30.80 24.61 -3.67
CA LYS A 535 31.36 24.59 -5.04
C LYS A 535 30.94 25.75 -5.94
N GLY A 536 30.04 26.63 -5.50
CA GLY A 536 29.68 27.84 -6.25
C GLY A 536 28.87 27.59 -7.54
N TYR A 537 28.17 26.47 -7.64
CA TYR A 537 27.26 26.16 -8.74
C TYR A 537 26.00 27.04 -8.67
N LYS A 538 25.27 27.16 -9.78
CA LYS A 538 23.97 27.86 -9.79
C LYS A 538 22.90 27.00 -9.12
N ILE A 539 21.89 27.64 -8.52
CA ILE A 539 20.62 26.98 -8.21
C ILE A 539 19.83 26.82 -9.52
N PRO A 540 19.54 25.59 -9.98
CA PRO A 540 18.93 25.37 -11.29
C PRO A 540 17.40 25.39 -11.25
N THR A 541 16.80 25.59 -12.43
CA THR A 541 15.39 25.33 -12.70
C THR A 541 15.12 23.88 -13.06
N LEU A 542 13.86 23.43 -12.92
CA LEU A 542 13.44 22.11 -13.40
C LEU A 542 13.59 22.00 -14.94
N VAL A 543 13.32 23.10 -15.65
CA VAL A 543 13.62 23.26 -17.08
C VAL A 543 15.08 22.95 -17.44
N GLU A 544 16.05 23.38 -16.63
CA GLU A 544 17.47 23.12 -16.90
C GLU A 544 17.83 21.64 -16.71
N TYR A 545 17.17 20.91 -15.80
CA TYR A 545 17.27 19.45 -15.73
C TYR A 545 16.70 18.80 -17.00
N PHE A 546 15.48 19.17 -17.42
CA PHE A 546 14.87 18.63 -18.64
C PHE A 546 15.72 18.92 -19.89
N ALA A 547 16.23 20.14 -20.04
CA ALA A 547 17.11 20.52 -21.14
C ALA A 547 18.44 19.73 -21.14
N THR A 548 19.01 19.45 -19.95
CA THR A 548 20.25 18.67 -19.80
C THR A 548 20.05 17.20 -20.15
N PHE A 549 18.96 16.57 -19.67
CA PHE A 549 18.84 15.11 -19.66
C PHE A 549 17.87 14.51 -20.68
N LYS A 550 17.00 15.28 -21.34
CA LYS A 550 15.96 14.69 -22.23
C LYS A 550 16.50 13.78 -23.34
N ASN A 551 17.73 14.02 -23.81
CA ASN A 551 18.37 13.20 -24.85
C ASN A 551 19.00 11.90 -24.30
N ASN A 552 18.91 11.61 -23.00
CA ASN A 552 19.38 10.38 -22.37
C ASN A 552 18.21 9.41 -22.12
N PRO A 553 18.01 8.37 -22.96
CA PRO A 553 16.89 7.43 -22.84
C PRO A 553 17.04 6.41 -21.69
N ASN A 554 18.09 6.55 -20.87
CA ASN A 554 18.41 5.75 -19.70
C ASN A 554 18.61 6.65 -18.45
N PHE A 555 17.76 7.67 -18.34
CA PHE A 555 17.65 8.61 -17.22
C PHE A 555 16.18 8.74 -16.83
N VAL A 556 15.91 8.74 -15.52
CA VAL A 556 14.60 9.09 -14.94
C VAL A 556 14.85 10.08 -13.81
N LEU A 557 14.04 11.14 -13.75
CA LEU A 557 14.02 12.13 -12.67
C LEU A 557 12.85 11.84 -11.73
N MET A 558 13.15 11.60 -10.45
CA MET A 558 12.16 11.57 -9.37
C MET A 558 12.04 12.97 -8.77
N ILE A 559 10.90 13.61 -8.97
CA ILE A 559 10.68 15.02 -8.62
C ILE A 559 9.85 15.09 -7.33
N GLU A 560 10.46 15.50 -6.21
CA GLU A 560 9.72 15.73 -4.97
C GLU A 560 9.04 17.11 -4.96
N MET A 561 7.71 17.07 -4.95
CA MET A 561 6.83 18.23 -4.85
C MET A 561 6.81 18.76 -3.40
N LYS A 562 7.76 19.63 -3.03
CA LYS A 562 7.84 20.23 -1.68
C LYS A 562 6.80 21.31 -1.42
N SER A 563 6.61 22.22 -2.38
CA SER A 563 5.74 23.39 -2.21
C SER A 563 4.29 22.98 -1.94
N ALA A 564 3.64 23.67 -1.00
CA ALA A 564 2.20 23.54 -0.77
C ALA A 564 1.34 24.38 -1.74
N ASN A 565 1.96 25.14 -2.65
CA ASN A 565 1.25 26.00 -3.59
C ASN A 565 0.54 25.14 -4.67
N PRO A 566 -0.79 25.25 -4.85
CA PRO A 566 -1.53 24.44 -5.82
C PRO A 566 -1.17 24.72 -7.28
N GLN A 567 -0.41 25.79 -7.59
CA GLN A 567 0.12 26.04 -8.93
C GLN A 567 1.31 25.15 -9.30
N LEU A 568 1.95 24.45 -8.34
CA LEU A 568 3.14 23.63 -8.58
C LEU A 568 2.90 22.56 -9.67
N VAL A 569 1.82 21.79 -9.54
CA VAL A 569 1.48 20.70 -10.46
C VAL A 569 1.07 21.21 -11.86
N PRO A 570 0.20 22.24 -12.01
CA PRO A 570 -0.04 22.89 -13.30
C PRO A 570 1.24 23.36 -14.01
N LYS A 571 2.15 24.08 -13.33
CA LYS A 571 3.41 24.53 -13.94
C LYS A 571 4.27 23.36 -14.38
N MET A 572 4.34 22.30 -13.57
CA MET A 572 5.10 21.11 -13.89
C MET A 572 4.50 20.34 -15.07
N GLN A 573 3.17 20.33 -15.23
CA GLN A 573 2.50 19.79 -16.42
C GLN A 573 2.88 20.54 -17.70
N ASP A 574 2.86 21.88 -17.66
CA ASP A 574 3.25 22.71 -18.80
C ASP A 574 4.72 22.47 -19.18
N GLU A 575 5.63 22.39 -18.20
CA GLU A 575 7.05 22.13 -18.45
C GLU A 575 7.32 20.72 -18.98
N ILE A 576 6.78 19.67 -18.35
CA ILE A 576 6.95 18.27 -18.81
C ILE A 576 6.52 18.14 -20.28
N LYS A 577 5.34 18.66 -20.62
CA LYS A 577 4.77 18.61 -21.97
C LYS A 577 5.55 19.45 -22.98
N LYS A 578 6.06 20.62 -22.56
CA LYS A 578 6.91 21.51 -23.39
C LYS A 578 8.26 20.87 -23.73
N TYR A 579 8.84 20.10 -22.81
CA TYR A 579 10.15 19.47 -23.01
C TYR A 579 10.07 18.03 -23.54
N GLN A 580 8.88 17.42 -23.56
CA GLN A 580 8.58 16.07 -24.06
C GLN A 580 9.31 14.98 -23.25
N VAL A 581 9.22 15.08 -21.92
CA VAL A 581 9.92 14.22 -20.94
C VAL A 581 8.98 13.30 -20.15
N GLU A 582 7.74 13.10 -20.60
CA GLU A 582 6.72 12.26 -19.95
C GLU A 582 7.17 10.82 -19.65
N ASN A 583 8.19 10.33 -20.37
CA ASN A 583 8.78 8.99 -20.26
C ASN A 583 10.15 8.98 -19.53
N GLN A 584 10.46 10.06 -18.82
CA GLN A 584 11.71 10.27 -18.06
C GLN A 584 11.44 10.92 -16.69
N VAL A 585 10.18 11.02 -16.24
CA VAL A 585 9.81 11.69 -14.99
C VAL A 585 8.85 10.85 -14.15
N VAL A 586 9.04 10.90 -12.83
CA VAL A 586 8.10 10.38 -11.82
C VAL A 586 7.98 11.39 -10.68
N THR A 587 6.84 11.44 -10.02
CA THR A 587 6.55 12.45 -8.98
C THR A 587 6.50 11.85 -7.58
N THR A 588 6.97 12.58 -6.57
CA THR A 588 6.88 12.18 -5.16
C THR A 588 6.41 13.36 -4.30
N SER A 589 5.78 13.09 -3.16
CA SER A 589 5.51 14.12 -2.14
C SER A 589 5.09 13.51 -0.80
N PHE A 590 5.40 14.21 0.29
CA PHE A 590 4.73 14.04 1.58
C PHE A 590 3.38 14.79 1.64
N ASN A 591 3.19 15.79 0.78
CA ASN A 591 1.96 16.56 0.67
C ASN A 591 0.94 15.79 -0.19
N VAL A 592 0.00 15.13 0.48
CA VAL A 592 -1.07 14.32 -0.14
C VAL A 592 -1.93 15.11 -1.13
N ASP A 593 -2.15 16.41 -0.91
CA ASP A 593 -2.93 17.26 -1.82
C ASP A 593 -2.20 17.41 -3.16
N GLN A 594 -0.87 17.53 -3.15
CA GLN A 594 -0.09 17.57 -4.39
C GLN A 594 -0.04 16.21 -5.09
N VAL A 595 -0.05 15.09 -4.35
CA VAL A 595 -0.19 13.76 -4.95
C VAL A 595 -1.53 13.61 -5.66
N ALA A 596 -2.63 14.09 -5.04
CA ALA A 596 -3.97 14.10 -5.61
C ALA A 596 -4.11 15.05 -6.81
N HIS A 597 -3.59 16.29 -6.72
CA HIS A 597 -3.51 17.21 -7.87
C HIS A 597 -2.78 16.56 -9.05
N ALA A 598 -1.63 15.92 -8.79
CA ALA A 598 -0.86 15.25 -9.81
C ALA A 598 -1.55 13.96 -10.33
N GLN A 599 -2.36 13.28 -9.52
CA GLN A 599 -3.17 12.11 -9.93
C GLN A 599 -4.24 12.54 -10.95
N THR A 600 -4.78 13.75 -10.82
CA THR A 600 -5.71 14.37 -11.78
C THR A 600 -5.00 14.93 -13.01
N LEU A 601 -4.05 15.86 -12.83
CA LEU A 601 -3.45 16.63 -13.93
C LEU A 601 -2.36 15.86 -14.68
N LEU A 602 -1.49 15.15 -13.94
CA LEU A 602 -0.40 14.34 -14.49
C LEU A 602 -0.81 12.86 -14.57
N SER A 603 -2.05 12.58 -14.99
CA SER A 603 -2.65 11.23 -14.98
C SER A 603 -1.93 10.16 -15.82
N ASN A 604 -0.99 10.56 -16.68
CA ASN A 604 -0.08 9.71 -17.43
C ASN A 604 1.26 9.41 -16.71
N ILE A 605 1.63 10.21 -15.71
CA ILE A 605 2.93 10.16 -15.02
C ILE A 605 2.84 9.30 -13.75
N PRO A 606 3.85 8.45 -13.46
CA PRO A 606 3.94 7.72 -12.19
C PRO A 606 4.14 8.60 -10.96
N ARG A 607 3.77 8.06 -9.80
CA ARG A 607 3.81 8.75 -8.51
C ARG A 607 4.14 7.84 -7.35
N GLY A 608 4.83 8.38 -6.35
CA GLY A 608 5.08 7.74 -5.06
C GLY A 608 4.61 8.61 -3.89
N LEU A 609 3.97 7.99 -2.91
CA LEU A 609 3.60 8.63 -1.65
C LEU A 609 4.79 8.56 -0.69
N LEU A 610 5.36 9.71 -0.30
CA LEU A 610 6.40 9.75 0.72
C LEU A 610 5.79 9.68 2.12
N VAL A 611 6.30 8.78 2.95
CA VAL A 611 5.71 8.48 4.27
C VAL A 611 6.77 8.57 5.37
N GLY A 612 6.68 9.60 6.21
CA GLY A 612 7.56 9.77 7.38
C GLY A 612 7.26 8.79 8.52
N THR A 613 6.00 8.38 8.67
CA THR A 613 5.56 7.43 9.73
C THR A 613 4.71 6.32 9.11
N MET A 614 5.32 5.15 8.88
CA MET A 614 4.58 3.95 8.47
C MET A 614 3.65 3.43 9.59
N PRO A 615 2.56 2.71 9.28
CA PRO A 615 1.68 2.03 10.24
C PRO A 615 2.43 1.14 11.24
N LYS A 616 2.08 1.20 12.53
CA LYS A 616 2.78 0.53 13.65
C LYS A 616 1.89 -0.45 14.44
N ASN A 617 1.02 -1.20 13.75
CA ASN A 617 0.30 -2.31 14.39
C ASN A 617 1.27 -3.48 14.63
N HIS A 618 1.05 -4.26 15.70
CA HIS A 618 1.84 -5.47 15.99
C HIS A 618 1.60 -6.61 14.98
N ASN A 619 0.46 -6.60 14.27
CA ASN A 619 0.16 -7.51 13.19
C ASN A 619 0.55 -6.88 11.84
N SER A 620 1.55 -7.43 11.16
CA SER A 620 2.03 -6.92 9.87
C SER A 620 1.03 -7.07 8.72
N LEU A 621 0.01 -7.94 8.82
CA LEU A 621 -1.11 -7.97 7.87
C LEU A 621 -1.99 -6.72 8.00
N VAL A 622 -2.15 -6.16 9.21
CA VAL A 622 -2.88 -4.90 9.42
C VAL A 622 -2.09 -3.72 8.86
N ASN A 623 -0.76 -3.72 9.05
CA ASN A 623 0.12 -2.74 8.40
C ASN A 623 0.02 -2.85 6.87
N ALA A 624 0.04 -4.06 6.32
CA ALA A 624 -0.13 -4.31 4.88
C ALA A 624 -1.52 -3.85 4.37
N LYS A 625 -2.58 -3.96 5.18
CA LYS A 625 -3.92 -3.43 4.85
C LYS A 625 -3.89 -1.91 4.69
N GLN A 626 -3.29 -1.21 5.66
CA GLN A 626 -3.22 0.25 5.62
C GLN A 626 -2.33 0.72 4.47
N ILE A 627 -1.16 0.12 4.27
CA ILE A 627 -0.26 0.42 3.14
C ILE A 627 -0.99 0.20 1.80
N ASN A 628 -1.80 -0.86 1.66
CA ASN A 628 -2.65 -1.09 0.49
C ASN A 628 -3.69 0.03 0.30
N ALA A 629 -4.38 0.45 1.37
CA ALA A 629 -5.33 1.56 1.31
C ALA A 629 -4.65 2.89 0.92
N ASP A 630 -3.47 3.19 1.47
CA ASP A 630 -2.68 4.38 1.17
C ASP A 630 -2.33 4.42 -0.34
N VAL A 631 -1.69 3.37 -0.86
CA VAL A 631 -1.23 3.34 -2.27
C VAL A 631 -2.36 3.26 -3.29
N GLN A 632 -3.52 2.67 -2.93
CA GLN A 632 -4.69 2.73 -3.80
C GLN A 632 -5.28 4.13 -3.83
N THR A 633 -5.53 4.76 -2.67
CA THR A 633 -6.08 6.13 -2.56
C THR A 633 -5.36 7.12 -3.48
N TYR A 634 -4.02 7.11 -3.44
CA TYR A 634 -3.18 8.01 -4.22
C TYR A 634 -2.68 7.43 -5.56
N ASN A 635 -3.09 6.22 -5.94
CA ASN A 635 -2.67 5.52 -7.16
C ASN A 635 -1.13 5.53 -7.32
N SER A 636 -0.40 5.12 -6.28
CA SER A 636 1.04 5.40 -6.11
C SER A 636 1.90 4.18 -5.81
N SER A 637 3.23 4.35 -5.81
CA SER A 637 4.15 3.53 -5.02
C SER A 637 4.19 4.00 -3.56
N TYR A 638 4.87 3.25 -2.69
CA TYR A 638 5.06 3.58 -1.27
C TYR A 638 6.51 3.95 -1.00
N ASN A 639 6.79 5.14 -0.47
CA ASN A 639 8.15 5.69 -0.37
C ASN A 639 8.47 6.04 1.11
N PRO A 640 8.71 5.05 1.99
CA PRO A 640 8.75 5.29 3.43
C PRO A 640 10.14 5.68 3.98
N ALA A 641 10.16 6.34 5.14
CA ALA A 641 11.33 6.36 5.99
C ALA A 641 11.74 4.93 6.39
N TYR A 642 13.03 4.69 6.60
CA TYR A 642 13.50 3.37 7.06
C TYR A 642 12.94 2.97 8.44
N ARG A 643 12.65 1.68 8.60
CA ARG A 643 12.27 1.04 9.86
C ARG A 643 12.82 -0.39 9.89
N ALA A 644 13.12 -0.93 11.07
CA ALA A 644 13.82 -2.22 11.22
C ALA A 644 13.05 -3.42 10.60
N ASP A 645 11.73 -3.37 10.62
CA ASP A 645 10.77 -4.32 10.06
C ASP A 645 10.41 -4.04 8.58
N LEU A 646 11.04 -3.06 7.92
CA LEU A 646 10.73 -2.73 6.52
C LEU A 646 10.92 -3.93 5.57
N ILE A 647 11.83 -4.86 5.88
CA ILE A 647 12.03 -6.09 5.11
C ILE A 647 10.86 -7.08 5.29
N GLU A 648 10.25 -7.13 6.47
CA GLU A 648 9.01 -7.89 6.68
C GLU A 648 7.84 -7.27 5.90
N LEU A 649 7.73 -5.93 5.93
CA LEU A 649 6.73 -5.20 5.15
C LEU A 649 6.92 -5.38 3.64
N LEU A 650 8.16 -5.43 3.14
CA LEU A 650 8.48 -5.76 1.75
C LEU A 650 7.96 -7.17 1.40
N GLU A 651 8.36 -8.19 2.15
CA GLU A 651 7.99 -9.57 1.85
C GLU A 651 6.47 -9.81 1.93
N ILE A 652 5.78 -9.26 2.93
CA ILE A 652 4.33 -9.43 3.10
C ILE A 652 3.50 -8.60 2.09
N THR A 653 4.08 -7.60 1.43
CA THR A 653 3.39 -6.77 0.40
C THR A 653 3.81 -7.08 -1.04
N LYS A 654 4.88 -7.84 -1.28
CA LYS A 654 5.31 -8.21 -2.65
C LYS A 654 4.20 -8.89 -3.45
N HIS A 655 3.43 -9.76 -2.79
CA HIS A 655 2.26 -10.47 -3.32
C HIS A 655 1.00 -9.60 -3.47
N ARG A 656 1.13 -8.28 -3.23
CA ARG A 656 0.10 -7.26 -3.45
C ARG A 656 0.53 -6.28 -4.54
N GLY A 657 1.70 -6.50 -5.16
CA GLY A 657 2.21 -5.68 -6.25
C GLY A 657 2.56 -4.24 -5.84
N ILE A 658 2.76 -3.99 -4.55
CA ILE A 658 3.12 -2.68 -4.01
C ILE A 658 4.64 -2.51 -4.13
N SER A 659 5.10 -1.45 -4.80
CA SER A 659 6.54 -1.15 -4.93
C SER A 659 6.99 -0.17 -3.83
N PHE A 660 8.19 -0.39 -3.30
CA PHE A 660 8.73 0.30 -2.13
C PHE A 660 10.05 1.04 -2.43
N TRP A 661 10.11 2.31 -2.01
CA TRP A 661 11.19 3.23 -2.37
C TRP A 661 11.70 4.02 -1.14
N PRO A 662 12.40 3.37 -0.20
CA PRO A 662 12.83 3.98 1.05
C PRO A 662 13.96 5.01 0.92
N TRP A 663 13.98 5.96 1.85
CA TRP A 663 14.89 7.12 1.89
C TRP A 663 15.57 7.32 3.28
N ALA A 664 16.53 8.26 3.34
CA ALA A 664 17.42 8.54 4.48
C ALA A 664 18.25 7.31 4.95
N LEU A 665 19.01 6.72 4.01
CA LEU A 665 19.70 5.44 4.23
C LEU A 665 21.22 5.61 4.36
N ASN A 666 21.82 4.97 5.37
CA ASN A 666 23.26 4.77 5.49
C ASN A 666 23.72 3.50 4.75
N ASP A 667 25.03 3.28 4.60
CA ASP A 667 25.61 2.12 3.88
C ASP A 667 25.13 0.77 4.43
N GLU A 668 25.10 0.61 5.75
CA GLU A 668 24.62 -0.63 6.40
C GLU A 668 23.16 -0.94 6.04
N THR A 669 22.28 0.07 6.09
CA THR A 669 20.87 -0.06 5.74
C THR A 669 20.67 -0.26 4.24
N PHE A 670 21.46 0.44 3.41
CA PHE A 670 21.47 0.25 1.96
C PHE A 670 21.79 -1.21 1.62
N LYS A 671 22.88 -1.77 2.16
CA LYS A 671 23.28 -3.17 1.94
C LYS A 671 22.21 -4.16 2.37
N LYS A 672 21.58 -3.95 3.54
CA LYS A 672 20.47 -4.79 4.02
C LYS A 672 19.29 -4.79 3.04
N LEU A 673 18.86 -3.62 2.55
CA LEU A 673 17.77 -3.49 1.60
C LEU A 673 18.14 -4.00 0.19
N TYR A 674 19.42 -3.89 -0.19
CA TYR A 674 19.93 -4.38 -1.47
C TYR A 674 19.95 -5.92 -1.50
N LEU A 675 20.48 -6.54 -0.44
CA LEU A 675 20.45 -8.00 -0.27
C LEU A 675 19.03 -8.56 -0.10
N ALA A 676 18.11 -7.77 0.46
CA ALA A 676 16.68 -8.10 0.53
C ALA A 676 15.93 -7.92 -0.81
N GLY A 677 16.58 -7.46 -1.88
CA GLY A 677 15.96 -7.35 -3.20
C GLY A 677 14.92 -6.24 -3.35
N SER A 678 15.05 -5.15 -2.57
CA SER A 678 14.16 -3.97 -2.62
C SER A 678 14.00 -3.41 -4.06
N TYR A 679 12.85 -2.80 -4.35
CA TYR A 679 12.54 -2.23 -5.67
C TYR A 679 13.49 -1.07 -6.01
N GLY A 680 13.56 -0.09 -5.11
CA GLY A 680 14.52 1.02 -5.17
C GLY A 680 15.11 1.33 -3.80
N ILE A 681 16.22 2.07 -3.79
CA ILE A 681 16.98 2.46 -2.60
C ILE A 681 17.58 3.86 -2.80
N THR A 682 17.12 4.85 -2.02
CA THR A 682 17.53 6.26 -2.16
C THR A 682 18.74 6.59 -1.27
N THR A 683 19.80 7.15 -1.85
CA THR A 683 21.10 7.33 -1.17
C THR A 683 21.85 8.60 -1.57
N ASN A 684 22.63 9.15 -0.63
CA ASN A 684 23.55 10.28 -0.84
C ASN A 684 24.87 9.87 -1.55
N SER A 685 25.14 8.57 -1.65
CA SER A 685 26.51 8.03 -1.84
C SER A 685 26.56 6.93 -2.90
N ALA A 686 26.04 7.22 -4.10
CA ALA A 686 25.99 6.27 -5.22
C ALA A 686 27.34 5.62 -5.56
N GLN A 687 28.46 6.33 -5.36
CA GLN A 687 29.83 5.87 -5.61
C GLN A 687 30.22 4.62 -4.80
N LEU A 688 29.57 4.35 -3.67
CA LEU A 688 29.82 3.15 -2.86
C LEU A 688 29.34 1.86 -3.55
N TYR A 689 28.49 2.02 -4.58
CA TYR A 689 27.77 0.92 -5.23
C TYR A 689 28.02 0.85 -6.74
N SER A 690 28.69 1.85 -7.33
CA SER A 690 29.07 1.91 -8.76
C SER A 690 29.76 0.65 -9.26
N ALA A 691 30.62 0.05 -8.44
CA ALA A 691 31.37 -1.16 -8.77
C ALA A 691 30.59 -2.49 -8.59
N TYR A 692 29.33 -2.46 -8.15
CA TYR A 692 28.50 -3.65 -7.97
C TYR A 692 28.22 -4.30 -9.32
N VAL A 693 28.49 -5.60 -9.46
CA VAL A 693 28.18 -6.32 -10.71
C VAL A 693 26.70 -6.67 -10.76
N VAL A 694 26.01 -6.26 -11.83
CA VAL A 694 24.54 -6.29 -11.94
C VAL A 694 24.00 -7.05 -13.15
N ASP A 695 24.87 -7.49 -14.06
CA ASP A 695 24.50 -8.40 -15.15
C ASP A 695 25.62 -9.40 -15.51
N VAL A 696 25.21 -10.58 -16.01
CA VAL A 696 26.07 -11.68 -16.44
C VAL A 696 25.63 -12.12 -17.84
N GLN A 697 26.44 -11.79 -18.85
CA GLN A 697 26.14 -12.12 -20.25
C GLN A 697 27.10 -13.22 -20.74
N VAL A 698 26.56 -14.20 -21.44
CA VAL A 698 27.25 -15.45 -21.83
C VAL A 698 26.83 -15.89 -23.25
N PRO A 699 27.63 -16.68 -23.96
CA PRO A 699 27.23 -17.24 -25.25
C PRO A 699 25.99 -18.14 -25.11
N GLU A 700 25.01 -17.99 -26.01
CA GLU A 700 23.78 -18.80 -26.01
C GLU A 700 24.04 -20.32 -26.16
N THR A 701 25.15 -20.70 -26.80
CA THR A 701 25.57 -22.09 -26.97
C THR A 701 27.08 -22.23 -26.77
N VAL A 702 27.47 -23.16 -25.90
CA VAL A 702 28.86 -23.55 -25.64
C VAL A 702 29.06 -25.02 -26.04
N LYS A 703 30.23 -25.36 -26.56
CA LYS A 703 30.59 -26.72 -27.00
C LYS A 703 31.80 -27.20 -26.21
N ILE A 704 31.69 -28.36 -25.55
CA ILE A 704 32.76 -29.00 -24.76
C ILE A 704 32.93 -30.46 -25.18
N GLN A 705 34.01 -31.12 -24.76
CA GLN A 705 34.12 -32.58 -24.84
C GLN A 705 33.56 -33.25 -23.57
N VAL A 706 33.20 -34.53 -23.65
CA VAL A 706 32.98 -35.38 -22.48
C VAL A 706 34.18 -35.31 -21.50
N ASN A 707 33.89 -35.34 -20.19
CA ASN A 707 34.83 -35.25 -19.07
C ASN A 707 35.67 -33.96 -18.97
N GLN A 708 35.37 -32.93 -19.78
CA GLN A 708 35.95 -31.60 -19.59
C GLN A 708 35.12 -30.76 -18.59
N PRO A 709 35.76 -30.04 -17.65
CA PRO A 709 35.12 -29.01 -16.86
C PRO A 709 34.49 -27.93 -17.73
N VAL A 710 33.24 -27.57 -17.45
CA VAL A 710 32.59 -26.41 -18.08
C VAL A 710 33.29 -25.14 -17.57
N GLN A 711 33.76 -24.31 -18.51
CA GLN A 711 34.29 -22.98 -18.25
C GLN A 711 33.74 -22.04 -19.31
N VAL A 712 33.20 -20.89 -18.89
CA VAL A 712 32.55 -19.93 -19.80
C VAL A 712 33.04 -18.53 -19.49
N THR A 713 33.67 -17.88 -20.48
CA THR A 713 34.00 -16.45 -20.36
C THR A 713 32.71 -15.63 -20.48
N ALA A 714 32.24 -15.10 -19.35
CA ALA A 714 31.14 -14.16 -19.30
C ALA A 714 31.64 -12.72 -19.52
N GLN A 715 30.75 -11.87 -20.02
CA GLN A 715 30.88 -10.42 -19.93
C GLN A 715 30.03 -9.93 -18.76
N LEU A 716 30.70 -9.36 -17.77
CA LEU A 716 30.09 -8.82 -16.56
C LEU A 716 29.91 -7.32 -16.71
N THR A 717 28.77 -6.80 -16.22
CA THR A 717 28.47 -5.36 -16.25
C THR A 717 28.28 -4.84 -14.83
N GLN A 718 28.95 -3.74 -14.49
CA GLN A 718 28.84 -3.04 -13.22
C GLN A 718 27.74 -1.97 -13.25
N GLN A 719 27.34 -1.45 -12.09
CA GLN A 719 26.26 -0.46 -11.95
C GLN A 719 26.56 0.85 -12.70
N ASP A 720 27.82 1.29 -12.68
CA ASP A 720 28.37 2.41 -13.50
C ASP A 720 28.39 2.13 -15.02
N ARG A 721 28.01 0.91 -15.44
CA ARG A 721 28.02 0.38 -16.81
C ARG A 721 29.43 0.01 -17.31
N THR A 722 30.46 0.01 -16.45
CA THR A 722 31.77 -0.58 -16.76
C THR A 722 31.61 -2.07 -17.06
N GLN A 723 32.31 -2.56 -18.08
CA GLN A 723 32.24 -3.96 -18.51
C GLN A 723 33.61 -4.62 -18.53
N PHE A 724 33.67 -5.85 -18.03
CA PHE A 724 34.87 -6.68 -18.03
C PHE A 724 34.54 -8.14 -18.31
N LYS A 725 35.55 -8.96 -18.60
CA LYS A 725 35.38 -10.40 -18.89
C LYS A 725 35.96 -11.23 -17.76
N GLN A 726 35.24 -12.27 -17.36
CA GLN A 726 35.68 -13.22 -16.34
C GLN A 726 35.26 -14.64 -16.72
N VAL A 727 36.11 -15.63 -16.41
CA VAL A 727 35.75 -17.05 -16.55
C VAL A 727 34.85 -17.45 -15.39
N ILE A 728 33.67 -17.95 -15.71
CA ILE A 728 32.70 -18.52 -14.77
C ILE A 728 32.91 -20.03 -14.68
N THR A 729 32.90 -20.53 -13.45
CA THR A 729 32.91 -21.96 -13.08
C THR A 729 31.67 -22.38 -12.29
N ASP A 730 30.85 -21.42 -11.83
CA ASP A 730 29.61 -21.66 -11.09
C ASP A 730 28.41 -21.78 -12.04
N PHE A 731 27.66 -22.88 -11.93
CA PHE A 731 26.60 -23.22 -12.87
C PHE A 731 25.41 -23.89 -12.18
N MET A 732 24.19 -23.50 -12.58
CA MET A 732 22.96 -24.16 -12.16
C MET A 732 22.38 -24.96 -13.33
N VAL A 733 22.36 -26.30 -13.23
CA VAL A 733 21.84 -27.19 -14.28
C VAL A 733 20.31 -27.26 -14.21
N LEU A 734 19.63 -26.91 -15.31
CA LEU A 734 18.18 -26.78 -15.40
C LEU A 734 17.49 -28.04 -15.94
N SER A 735 18.08 -28.58 -17.02
CA SER A 735 17.55 -29.73 -17.78
C SER A 735 18.64 -30.27 -18.71
N GLY A 736 18.53 -31.55 -19.08
CA GLY A 736 19.45 -32.17 -20.03
C GLY A 736 19.28 -33.68 -20.08
N ALA A 737 19.90 -34.30 -21.08
CA ALA A 737 20.06 -35.76 -21.16
C ALA A 737 21.39 -36.30 -20.57
N PRO A 738 22.56 -35.65 -20.74
CA PRO A 738 23.83 -36.25 -20.31
C PRO A 738 23.99 -36.19 -18.79
N GLN A 739 24.53 -37.27 -18.22
CA GLN A 739 24.91 -37.31 -16.80
C GLN A 739 25.99 -36.27 -16.46
N HIS A 740 25.94 -35.75 -15.23
CA HIS A 740 26.86 -34.71 -14.75
C HIS A 740 27.18 -34.82 -13.27
N GLU A 741 28.34 -34.30 -12.88
CA GLU A 741 28.78 -34.16 -11.48
C GLU A 741 29.34 -32.74 -11.22
N PHE A 742 29.36 -32.34 -9.95
CA PHE A 742 30.07 -31.14 -9.48
C PHE A 742 31.32 -31.54 -8.71
N LYS A 743 32.46 -31.57 -9.40
CA LYS A 743 33.74 -32.05 -8.87
C LYS A 743 34.64 -30.87 -8.54
N ASN A 744 35.02 -30.74 -7.27
CA ASN A 744 35.78 -29.59 -6.75
C ASN A 744 35.13 -28.22 -7.12
N GLY A 745 33.79 -28.18 -7.17
CA GLY A 745 33.02 -26.99 -7.56
C GLY A 745 32.93 -26.74 -9.08
N GLN A 746 33.50 -27.61 -9.92
CA GLN A 746 33.38 -27.53 -11.38
C GLN A 746 32.31 -28.48 -11.90
N LEU A 747 31.43 -28.00 -12.78
CA LEU A 747 30.47 -28.83 -13.51
C LEU A 747 31.20 -29.65 -14.58
N ILE A 748 31.04 -30.97 -14.55
CA ILE A 748 31.59 -31.92 -15.54
C ILE A 748 30.46 -32.79 -16.08
N PHE A 749 30.41 -33.01 -17.39
CA PHE A 749 29.49 -33.95 -18.05
C PHE A 749 30.23 -35.23 -18.47
N SER A 750 29.73 -36.39 -18.06
CA SER A 750 30.33 -37.70 -18.34
C SER A 750 29.84 -38.36 -19.64
N GLU A 751 28.86 -37.77 -20.30
CA GLU A 751 28.20 -38.32 -21.48
C GLU A 751 27.97 -37.25 -22.57
N LYS A 752 27.85 -37.69 -23.83
CA LYS A 752 27.54 -36.82 -24.97
C LYS A 752 26.07 -36.40 -24.93
N GLY A 753 25.76 -35.17 -25.33
CA GLY A 753 24.36 -34.73 -25.39
C GLY A 753 24.17 -33.22 -25.37
N THR A 754 23.01 -32.79 -24.86
CA THR A 754 22.67 -31.39 -24.65
C THR A 754 22.10 -31.19 -23.25
N ALA A 755 22.56 -30.14 -22.58
CA ALA A 755 22.02 -29.63 -21.32
C ALA A 755 21.78 -28.12 -21.41
N TYR A 756 20.93 -27.59 -20.53
CA TYR A 756 20.69 -26.17 -20.34
C TYR A 756 21.10 -25.77 -18.93
N VAL A 757 21.89 -24.69 -18.81
CA VAL A 757 22.44 -24.21 -17.54
C VAL A 757 22.32 -22.69 -17.43
N LEU A 758 22.31 -22.17 -16.21
CA LEU A 758 22.63 -20.78 -15.93
C LEU A 758 24.10 -20.67 -15.52
N ALA A 759 24.79 -19.61 -15.94
CA ALA A 759 26.04 -19.18 -15.30
C ALA A 759 25.70 -18.33 -14.06
N GLY A 760 26.29 -18.67 -12.93
CA GLY A 760 26.22 -17.89 -11.70
C GLY A 760 27.39 -16.94 -11.56
N TYR A 761 27.16 -15.78 -10.93
CA TYR A 761 28.22 -14.91 -10.46
C TYR A 761 27.93 -14.43 -9.04
N LYS A 762 28.85 -14.76 -8.12
CA LYS A 762 28.82 -14.30 -6.73
C LYS A 762 29.61 -12.99 -6.61
N TYR A 763 28.91 -11.89 -6.36
CA TYR A 763 29.53 -10.62 -6.00
C TYR A 763 29.67 -10.52 -4.48
N GLN A 764 30.90 -10.34 -4.00
CA GLN A 764 31.21 -10.14 -2.59
C GLN A 764 31.25 -8.62 -2.32
N ILE A 765 30.35 -8.12 -1.47
CA ILE A 765 30.26 -6.69 -1.11
C ILE A 765 31.31 -6.33 -0.06
N ASP A 766 31.40 -7.13 1.00
CA ASP A 766 32.37 -7.01 2.08
C ASP A 766 32.57 -8.39 2.74
N SER A 767 33.24 -8.48 3.90
CA SER A 767 33.55 -9.75 4.55
C SER A 767 32.32 -10.53 5.05
N GLN A 768 31.16 -9.88 5.18
CA GLN A 768 29.91 -10.49 5.66
C GLN A 768 28.85 -10.59 4.55
N ASN A 769 28.83 -9.61 3.64
CA ASN A 769 27.77 -9.42 2.66
C ASN A 769 28.18 -9.92 1.25
N PHE A 770 27.30 -10.70 0.62
CA PHE A 770 27.41 -11.12 -0.78
C PHE A 770 26.04 -11.38 -1.39
N TYR A 771 25.94 -11.29 -2.71
CA TYR A 771 24.78 -11.76 -3.47
C TYR A 771 25.21 -12.57 -4.69
N GLN A 772 24.24 -13.25 -5.31
CA GLN A 772 24.44 -14.04 -6.52
C GLN A 772 23.47 -13.58 -7.61
N ILE A 773 23.97 -13.41 -8.82
CA ILE A 773 23.17 -13.09 -10.02
C ILE A 773 23.44 -14.14 -11.10
N PHE A 774 22.45 -14.34 -11.98
CA PHE A 774 22.51 -15.37 -13.00
C PHE A 774 22.28 -14.81 -14.41
N SER A 775 22.87 -15.50 -15.38
CA SER A 775 22.72 -15.22 -16.80
C SER A 775 21.33 -15.59 -17.34
N ALA A 776 21.09 -15.28 -18.61
CA ALA A 776 20.11 -16.02 -19.40
C ALA A 776 20.54 -17.51 -19.52
N PRO A 777 19.62 -18.46 -19.77
CA PRO A 777 19.96 -19.87 -19.96
C PRO A 777 20.80 -20.09 -21.21
N MET A 778 21.94 -20.78 -21.05
CA MET A 778 22.78 -21.22 -22.17
C MET A 778 22.60 -22.70 -22.45
N LYS A 779 22.87 -23.10 -23.70
CA LYS A 779 22.88 -24.48 -24.16
C LYS A 779 24.31 -25.04 -24.14
N ILE A 780 24.56 -26.05 -23.33
CA ILE A 780 25.80 -26.83 -23.38
C ILE A 780 25.61 -28.00 -24.34
N VAL A 781 26.51 -28.13 -25.32
CA VAL A 781 26.58 -29.27 -26.24
C VAL A 781 27.85 -30.06 -25.94
N VAL A 782 27.69 -31.27 -25.40
CA VAL A 782 28.78 -32.16 -25.02
C VAL A 782 29.06 -33.12 -26.18
N LYS A 783 30.30 -33.11 -26.68
CA LYS A 783 30.77 -33.85 -27.85
C LYS A 783 31.62 -35.07 -27.51
#